data_AF-A0A0D0A2N4-F1
#
_entry.id   AF-A0A0D0A2N4-F1
#
_cell.length_a   1.000
_cell.length_b   1.000
_cell.length_c   1.000
_cell.angle_alpha   90.00
_cell.angle_beta   90.00
_cell.angle_gamma   90.00
#
_symmetry.space_group_name_H-M   'P 1'
#
loop_
_entity.id
_entity.type
_entity.pdbx_description
1 polymer ?
#
loop_
_entity_poly.entity_id
_entity_poly.type
_entity_poly.pdbx_seq_one_letter_code
_entity_poly.pdbx_strand_id
1 'polypeptide(L)'
;MFPWESYHDGPNALPFTVDITNPSEPRARSKHCHSDTFEGSPCCECAIVHKHISRLVEIARDPKAHTNYKYLGLAHMQDIAKMYAAQVKELKLQACNDSRKHMTSLTQLDDYNRLLMAISENDVPRLQQVIKIALDNGASVREVVNKLEDAIEGVYRPRGYGSSDIDIATLVYRLGGRQLLYALNHQIGIPSIRTLRARATFTTIMPTIGPIRPEQFDENIRNIILNTRDDTASLRGVSFMIDELALEEMAIHFGKYNMIGGLCWKHSNLVDPVLRTYDSAVRIAQKIHTQEVHLGKEVTVIGVACFGEDELYPVLAAPTCKTENAADMEGVLTRAIERWSATGANTRVGPVWSFATDGDATRRAAGHRLFVKKPLSSDSPLYATLSDMPGLNTLTGDNEVTLDFDFKHIFKRICTLIRSPAGITLNNGRIINAMMLSRYLLWLPAHDEASVTKLLHPDDPQDVPRAIELMQAIITFSKLQHDSIDSSFSTNIDIRADLAAIKLLGDLIESILLPFVDTNLSLTQQVQCLSCYAHLSFAIFRSHRRAFMPYQLYYDTQTMTKNIVFCIRKQQVLDPREKFFIGDSGDDRLELHFGRTQMIGGHNSGCSYSQVLDRLGAAKDIDGVFKRHPEIDPGHRRLKMGTRHETVDHINREMWRGDIVSGRCDLPSAWQMGCDMALSILTRSQIDPINFSFPTLFSDPAVDMLRPFGMNKYLGISDADEDPEDASVPPNPVAPQILDVPSLPLPYPDITHTDVDDESAELTFEEALIAQADADIPSTPLHQVQPDPSAPPLPGGPGVRPEDYVLFKNRWIHKQTVCRLVINKDFISKSCNRLERVRAGYTKVNKRIDMSAGRITDGNLFLVGDIFLTLIRSGRTVSLGILHSSPTSLHFLWNGGYVKSHSTIQGTSDSTERVVVVSVPGSLVEPINPEPTFIRLRDDINSDDFVEIKGGQSTWQVSQGALEAACGLLWEKSLETSVPPKSMVSVTPSDTKTFPYQLADGMSFF
;
A
#
# COMPACT_ATOMS: atom_id res chain seq x y z
N MET A 1 89.89 -65.20 -9.68
CA MET A 1 90.29 -65.87 -8.43
C MET A 1 89.49 -67.14 -8.30
N PHE A 2 90.13 -68.26 -7.99
CA PHE A 2 89.51 -69.56 -7.75
C PHE A 2 88.43 -69.43 -6.65
N PRO A 3 87.38 -70.28 -6.59
CA PRO A 3 86.44 -70.28 -5.47
C PRO A 3 87.11 -70.85 -4.20
N TRP A 4 88.03 -70.06 -3.63
CA TRP A 4 88.95 -70.43 -2.55
C TRP A 4 88.28 -70.71 -1.21
N GLU A 5 86.97 -70.56 -1.08
CA GLU A 5 86.24 -70.69 0.19
C GLU A 5 85.61 -72.08 0.41
N SER A 6 85.85 -73.04 -0.49
CA SER A 6 85.28 -74.41 -0.40
C SER A 6 86.23 -75.43 0.29
N TYR A 7 86.84 -75.07 1.43
CA TYR A 7 87.84 -75.91 2.15
C TYR A 7 87.26 -76.90 3.18
N HIS A 8 85.94 -77.06 3.28
CA HIS A 8 85.34 -77.96 4.28
C HIS A 8 85.06 -79.36 3.72
N ASP A 9 85.33 -80.41 4.51
CA ASP A 9 85.01 -81.81 4.23
C ASP A 9 83.49 -82.04 4.27
N GLY A 10 82.83 -81.70 3.17
CA GLY A 10 81.43 -82.02 2.88
C GLY A 10 81.28 -82.72 1.53
N PRO A 11 80.07 -83.16 1.16
CA PRO A 11 79.82 -83.87 -0.10
C PRO A 11 80.15 -83.07 -1.37
N ASN A 12 80.36 -81.75 -1.23
CA ASN A 12 80.76 -80.83 -2.30
C ASN A 12 82.24 -80.37 -2.17
N ALA A 13 83.05 -81.01 -1.32
CA ALA A 13 84.45 -80.67 -1.13
C ALA A 13 85.29 -80.98 -2.37
N LEU A 14 86.32 -80.18 -2.61
CA LEU A 14 87.29 -80.49 -3.65
C LEU A 14 88.01 -81.82 -3.33
N PRO A 15 88.28 -82.67 -4.35
CA PRO A 15 88.91 -83.98 -4.15
C PRO A 15 90.39 -83.89 -3.75
N PHE A 16 90.93 -82.68 -3.62
CA PHE A 16 92.31 -82.39 -3.25
C PHE A 16 92.34 -81.27 -2.20
N THR A 17 93.36 -81.29 -1.36
CA THR A 17 93.75 -80.18 -0.50
C THR A 17 94.82 -79.36 -1.20
N VAL A 18 94.83 -78.05 -0.96
CA VAL A 18 95.90 -77.19 -1.47
C VAL A 18 96.63 -76.61 -0.27
N ASP A 19 97.91 -76.93 -0.20
CA ASP A 19 98.87 -76.34 0.73
C ASP A 19 99.42 -75.06 0.10
N ILE A 20 99.17 -73.96 0.78
CA ILE A 20 99.50 -72.59 0.37
C ILE A 20 100.51 -71.94 1.32
N THR A 21 101.21 -72.75 2.12
CA THR A 21 102.29 -72.26 3.02
C THR A 21 103.37 -71.49 2.26
N ASN A 22 103.55 -71.73 0.95
CA ASN A 22 104.31 -70.87 0.05
C ASN A 22 103.39 -70.32 -1.07
N PRO A 23 102.92 -69.05 -0.99
CA PRO A 23 101.93 -68.48 -1.91
C PRO A 23 102.39 -68.41 -3.37
N SER A 24 103.70 -68.34 -3.60
CA SER A 24 104.30 -68.28 -4.94
C SER A 24 104.38 -69.62 -5.65
N GLU A 25 104.29 -70.73 -4.92
CA GLU A 25 104.26 -72.10 -5.47
C GLU A 25 103.26 -72.96 -4.68
N PRO A 26 101.95 -72.71 -4.83
CA PRO A 26 100.94 -73.45 -4.10
C PRO A 26 100.95 -74.93 -4.53
N ARG A 27 101.03 -75.84 -3.56
CA ARG A 27 101.12 -77.27 -3.81
C ARG A 27 99.77 -77.90 -3.55
N ALA A 28 99.18 -78.50 -4.57
CA ALA A 28 97.96 -79.26 -4.41
C ALA A 28 98.27 -80.74 -4.17
N ARG A 29 97.66 -81.32 -3.14
CA ARG A 29 97.79 -82.72 -2.77
C ARG A 29 96.42 -83.38 -2.82
N SER A 30 96.31 -84.52 -3.49
CA SER A 30 95.08 -85.31 -3.42
C SER A 30 94.81 -85.73 -1.98
N LYS A 31 93.55 -85.68 -1.55
CA LYS A 31 93.15 -86.17 -0.21
C LYS A 31 93.44 -87.66 -0.03
N HIS A 32 93.71 -88.40 -1.10
CA HIS A 32 93.95 -89.85 -1.09
C HIS A 32 95.44 -90.21 -1.32
N CYS A 33 96.35 -89.26 -1.07
CA CYS A 33 97.78 -89.45 -1.26
C CYS A 33 98.45 -90.30 -0.16
N HIS A 34 98.97 -91.48 -0.50
CA HIS A 34 99.50 -92.52 0.42
C HIS A 34 100.88 -92.27 1.11
N SER A 35 101.43 -91.07 1.06
CA SER A 35 102.57 -90.59 1.89
C SER A 35 103.94 -91.31 1.84
N ASP A 36 104.10 -92.49 1.24
CA ASP A 36 105.40 -93.20 1.20
C ASP A 36 105.94 -93.36 -0.23
N THR A 37 106.76 -92.40 -0.68
CA THR A 37 107.77 -92.59 -1.72
C THR A 37 108.95 -91.65 -1.47
N PHE A 38 110.14 -92.21 -1.21
CA PHE A 38 111.41 -91.49 -1.25
C PHE A 38 111.81 -91.30 -2.74
N GLU A 39 112.33 -90.10 -3.07
CA GLU A 39 112.72 -89.60 -4.41
C GLU A 39 111.63 -88.83 -5.23
N GLY A 40 111.32 -87.60 -4.80
CA GLY A 40 111.08 -86.44 -5.68
C GLY A 40 109.90 -86.39 -6.69
N SER A 41 109.10 -87.44 -6.88
CA SER A 41 107.98 -87.46 -7.84
C SER A 41 106.61 -87.69 -7.15
N PRO A 42 105.51 -87.03 -7.58
CA PRO A 42 104.21 -87.17 -6.94
C PRO A 42 103.54 -88.51 -7.28
N CYS A 43 102.75 -89.05 -6.34
CA CYS A 43 101.97 -90.27 -6.58
C CYS A 43 100.85 -90.06 -7.61
N CYS A 44 100.32 -91.16 -8.16
CA CYS A 44 99.29 -91.16 -9.20
C CYS A 44 98.05 -90.30 -8.84
N GLU A 45 97.60 -90.36 -7.58
CA GLU A 45 96.45 -89.60 -7.10
C GLU A 45 96.69 -88.07 -7.14
N CYS A 46 97.91 -87.63 -6.81
CA CYS A 46 98.27 -86.21 -6.87
C CYS A 46 98.46 -85.69 -8.30
N ALA A 47 98.86 -86.55 -9.25
CA ALA A 47 99.03 -86.16 -10.64
C ALA A 47 97.71 -85.74 -11.33
N ILE A 48 96.57 -86.29 -10.91
CA ILE A 48 95.24 -86.00 -11.50
C ILE A 48 94.72 -84.61 -11.08
N VAL A 49 95.18 -84.09 -9.94
CA VAL A 49 94.68 -82.83 -9.34
C VAL A 49 94.81 -81.62 -10.28
N HIS A 50 95.88 -81.57 -11.09
CA HIS A 50 96.11 -80.49 -12.05
C HIS A 50 94.96 -80.33 -13.07
N LYS A 51 94.36 -81.44 -13.53
CA LYS A 51 93.23 -81.39 -14.48
C LYS A 51 91.97 -80.80 -13.84
N HIS A 52 91.69 -81.13 -12.57
CA HIS A 52 90.56 -80.56 -11.85
C HIS A 52 90.71 -79.06 -11.62
N ILE A 53 91.91 -78.60 -11.28
CA ILE A 53 92.20 -77.17 -11.11
C ILE A 53 91.98 -76.43 -12.43
N SER A 54 92.48 -76.96 -13.55
CA SER A 54 92.34 -76.31 -14.87
C SER A 54 90.87 -76.06 -15.26
N ARG A 55 89.98 -77.03 -15.02
CA ARG A 55 88.54 -76.92 -15.33
C ARG A 55 87.82 -75.88 -14.47
N LEU A 56 88.20 -75.75 -13.20
CA LEU A 56 87.61 -74.76 -12.29
C LEU A 56 88.05 -73.33 -12.63
N VAL A 57 89.27 -73.14 -13.17
CA VAL A 57 89.74 -71.84 -13.67
C VAL A 57 88.88 -71.36 -14.85
N GLU A 58 88.49 -72.26 -15.75
CA GLU A 58 87.62 -71.91 -16.90
C GLU A 58 86.25 -71.41 -16.44
N ILE A 59 85.59 -72.12 -15.51
CA ILE A 59 84.27 -71.74 -14.98
C ILE A 59 84.35 -70.40 -14.22
N ALA A 60 85.44 -70.17 -13.49
CA ALA A 60 85.63 -68.93 -12.74
C ALA A 60 85.91 -67.70 -13.63
N ARG A 61 86.34 -67.89 -14.89
CA ARG A 61 86.62 -66.78 -15.82
C ARG A 61 85.39 -66.26 -16.54
N ASP A 62 84.44 -67.12 -16.91
CA ASP A 62 83.25 -66.72 -17.69
C ASP A 62 82.02 -67.57 -17.32
N PRO A 63 81.31 -67.22 -16.22
CA PRO A 63 80.13 -67.97 -15.81
C PRO A 63 78.91 -67.62 -16.67
N LYS A 64 78.25 -68.64 -17.23
CA LYS A 64 77.00 -68.48 -17.98
C LYS A 64 75.83 -68.11 -17.07
N ALA A 65 74.78 -67.51 -17.63
CA ALA A 65 73.55 -67.21 -16.89
C ALA A 65 73.02 -68.46 -16.14
N HIS A 66 72.61 -68.28 -14.89
CA HIS A 66 72.19 -69.35 -13.96
C HIS A 66 73.26 -70.38 -13.56
N THR A 67 74.55 -70.07 -13.74
CA THR A 67 75.63 -70.87 -13.12
C THR A 67 75.39 -70.95 -11.62
N ASN A 68 75.40 -72.17 -11.07
CA ASN A 68 75.15 -72.41 -9.65
C ASN A 68 76.13 -71.58 -8.80
N TYR A 69 75.60 -70.84 -7.81
CA TYR A 69 76.35 -69.91 -6.97
C TYR A 69 77.62 -70.52 -6.36
N LYS A 70 77.67 -71.85 -6.11
CA LYS A 70 78.86 -72.55 -5.59
C LYS A 70 80.10 -72.51 -6.50
N TYR A 71 79.94 -72.20 -7.78
CA TYR A 71 81.04 -72.06 -8.74
C TYR A 71 81.31 -70.61 -9.14
N LEU A 72 80.55 -69.65 -8.60
CA LEU A 72 80.74 -68.23 -8.86
C LEU A 72 81.75 -67.65 -7.86
N GLY A 73 82.72 -66.89 -8.37
CA GLY A 73 83.64 -66.12 -7.53
C GLY A 73 82.92 -64.97 -6.82
N LEU A 74 83.54 -64.46 -5.75
CA LEU A 74 83.01 -63.39 -4.90
C LEU A 74 82.59 -62.14 -5.71
N ALA A 75 83.37 -61.75 -6.72
CA ALA A 75 83.07 -60.59 -7.57
C ALA A 75 81.73 -60.74 -8.32
N HIS A 76 81.42 -61.93 -8.84
CA HIS A 76 80.18 -62.18 -9.57
C HIS A 76 78.96 -62.15 -8.63
N MET A 77 79.10 -62.65 -7.40
CA MET A 77 78.04 -62.56 -6.39
C MET A 77 77.78 -61.11 -5.95
N GLN A 78 78.84 -60.29 -5.86
CA GLN A 78 78.71 -58.86 -5.55
C GLN A 78 77.94 -58.11 -6.65
N ASP A 79 78.16 -58.44 -7.93
CA ASP A 79 77.46 -57.76 -9.03
C ASP A 79 75.99 -58.15 -9.13
N ILE A 80 75.64 -59.42 -8.88
CA ILE A 80 74.23 -59.86 -8.76
C ILE A 80 73.55 -59.14 -7.58
N ALA A 81 74.23 -59.03 -6.44
CA ALA A 81 73.71 -58.31 -5.27
C ALA A 81 73.49 -56.82 -5.57
N LYS A 82 74.40 -56.16 -6.31
CA LYS A 82 74.23 -54.77 -6.77
C LYS A 82 73.03 -54.62 -7.72
N MET A 83 72.85 -55.54 -8.65
CA MET A 83 71.73 -55.53 -9.59
C MET A 83 70.37 -55.64 -8.87
N TYR A 84 70.24 -56.59 -7.94
CA TYR A 84 69.03 -56.71 -7.11
C TYR A 84 68.84 -55.50 -6.20
N ALA A 85 69.92 -54.94 -5.64
CA ALA A 85 69.83 -53.71 -4.85
C ALA A 85 69.32 -52.53 -5.69
N ALA A 86 69.74 -52.42 -6.96
CA ALA A 86 69.25 -51.40 -7.88
C ALA A 86 67.76 -51.60 -8.21
N GLN A 87 67.33 -52.83 -8.51
CA GLN A 87 65.92 -53.14 -8.79
C GLN A 87 65.01 -52.91 -7.58
N VAL A 88 65.47 -53.25 -6.38
CA VAL A 88 64.77 -52.93 -5.12
C VAL A 88 64.66 -51.42 -4.93
N LYS A 89 65.68 -50.65 -5.30
CA LYS A 89 65.64 -49.18 -5.22
C LYS A 89 64.63 -48.58 -6.20
N GLU A 90 64.56 -49.09 -7.43
CA GLU A 90 63.58 -48.69 -8.46
C GLU A 90 62.14 -48.94 -7.98
N LEU A 91 61.85 -50.16 -7.49
CA LEU A 91 60.53 -50.52 -6.99
C LEU A 91 60.14 -49.72 -5.74
N LYS A 92 61.09 -49.44 -4.83
CA LYS A 92 60.86 -48.56 -3.69
C LYS A 92 60.51 -47.13 -4.14
N LEU A 93 61.16 -46.62 -5.17
CA LEU A 93 60.86 -45.29 -5.70
C LEU A 93 59.46 -45.24 -6.33
N GLN A 94 59.06 -46.27 -7.10
CA GLN A 94 57.71 -46.39 -7.65
C GLN A 94 56.66 -46.46 -6.54
N ALA A 95 56.85 -47.32 -5.53
CA ALA A 95 55.94 -47.42 -4.39
C ALA A 95 55.81 -46.09 -3.62
N CYS A 96 56.91 -45.33 -3.45
CA CYS A 96 56.85 -43.99 -2.87
C CYS A 96 56.07 -43.00 -3.75
N ASN A 97 56.24 -43.05 -5.07
CA ASN A 97 55.52 -42.17 -5.99
C ASN A 97 54.03 -42.48 -6.04
N ASP A 98 53.65 -43.76 -6.06
CA ASP A 98 52.25 -44.18 -6.06
C ASP A 98 51.59 -43.89 -4.71
N SER A 99 52.30 -44.08 -3.60
CA SER A 99 51.82 -43.67 -2.27
C SER A 99 51.56 -42.17 -2.21
N ARG A 100 52.42 -41.32 -2.79
CA ARG A 100 52.16 -39.88 -2.90
C ARG A 100 50.94 -39.57 -3.76
N LYS A 101 50.77 -40.25 -4.90
CA LYS A 101 49.57 -40.09 -5.75
C LYS A 101 48.29 -40.47 -5.01
N HIS A 102 48.27 -41.64 -4.37
CA HIS A 102 47.12 -42.10 -3.58
C HIS A 102 46.82 -41.16 -2.42
N MET A 103 47.84 -40.67 -1.70
CA MET A 103 47.65 -39.70 -0.63
C MET A 103 47.04 -38.40 -1.16
N THR A 104 47.50 -37.92 -2.32
CA THR A 104 46.96 -36.73 -2.98
C THR A 104 45.50 -36.93 -3.39
N SER A 105 45.17 -38.07 -4.03
CA SER A 105 43.79 -38.40 -4.42
C SER A 105 42.86 -38.58 -3.21
N LEU A 106 43.34 -39.19 -2.12
CA LEU A 106 42.57 -39.31 -0.88
C LEU A 106 42.29 -37.95 -0.25
N THR A 107 43.28 -37.04 -0.26
CA THR A 107 43.09 -35.67 0.25
C THR A 107 42.06 -34.91 -0.59
N GLN A 108 42.10 -35.06 -1.93
CA GLN A 108 41.08 -34.46 -2.80
C GLN A 108 39.68 -35.01 -2.54
N LEU A 109 39.56 -36.33 -2.32
CA LEU A 109 38.28 -36.98 -2.04
C LEU A 109 37.72 -36.54 -0.68
N ASP A 110 38.58 -36.37 0.31
CA ASP A 110 38.23 -35.79 1.61
C ASP A 110 37.76 -34.33 1.47
N ASP A 111 38.46 -33.50 0.70
CA ASP A 111 38.06 -32.11 0.43
C ASP A 111 36.67 -32.04 -0.27
N TYR A 112 36.38 -32.95 -1.21
CA TYR A 112 35.06 -33.04 -1.85
C TYR A 112 33.96 -33.49 -0.89
N ASN A 113 34.24 -34.47 -0.03
CA ASN A 113 33.28 -34.91 0.98
C ASN A 113 33.01 -33.78 1.98
N ARG A 114 34.03 -33.06 2.44
CA ARG A 114 33.87 -31.89 3.31
C ARG A 114 33.03 -30.80 2.66
N LEU A 115 33.21 -30.54 1.36
CA LEU A 115 32.36 -29.60 0.62
C LEU A 115 30.89 -30.03 0.59
N LEU A 116 30.62 -31.31 0.30
CA LEU A 116 29.25 -31.83 0.28
C LEU A 116 28.61 -31.77 1.67
N MET A 117 29.34 -32.14 2.72
CA MET A 117 28.87 -32.08 4.10
C MET A 117 28.58 -30.64 4.53
N ALA A 118 29.47 -29.69 4.21
CA ALA A 118 29.26 -28.28 4.49
C ALA A 118 28.00 -27.73 3.82
N ILE A 119 27.68 -28.17 2.59
CA ILE A 119 26.48 -27.78 1.86
C ILE A 119 25.22 -28.49 2.37
N SER A 120 25.31 -29.75 2.79
CA SER A 120 24.15 -30.54 3.22
C SER A 120 23.70 -30.26 4.65
N GLU A 121 24.65 -29.94 5.54
CA GLU A 121 24.37 -29.83 6.98
C GLU A 121 24.18 -28.39 7.46
N ASN A 122 24.67 -27.39 6.72
CA ASN A 122 24.65 -25.99 7.16
C ASN A 122 23.86 -25.11 6.20
N ASP A 123 23.06 -24.20 6.76
CA ASP A 123 22.43 -23.13 5.98
C ASP A 123 23.46 -22.02 5.76
N VAL A 124 24.20 -22.09 4.64
CA VAL A 124 25.26 -21.13 4.32
C VAL A 124 24.67 -19.92 3.60
N PRO A 125 24.72 -18.71 4.21
CA PRO A 125 24.18 -17.52 3.57
C PRO A 125 24.87 -17.23 2.23
N ARG A 126 24.07 -17.12 1.16
CA ARG A 126 24.53 -16.84 -0.21
C ARG A 126 25.60 -17.82 -0.72
N LEU A 127 25.43 -19.11 -0.42
CA LEU A 127 26.27 -20.22 -0.90
C LEU A 127 26.72 -20.07 -2.37
N GLN A 128 25.77 -19.80 -3.27
CA GLN A 128 26.04 -19.63 -4.71
C GLN A 128 27.08 -18.53 -4.98
N GLN A 129 27.03 -17.42 -4.24
CA GLN A 129 27.94 -16.30 -4.40
C GLN A 129 29.34 -16.62 -3.85
N VAL A 130 29.43 -17.36 -2.74
CA VAL A 130 30.72 -17.84 -2.19
C VAL A 130 31.42 -18.71 -3.23
N ILE A 131 30.69 -19.69 -3.78
CA ILE A 131 31.21 -20.60 -4.82
C ILE A 131 31.62 -19.80 -6.06
N LYS A 132 30.76 -18.88 -6.53
CA LYS A 132 31.05 -18.06 -7.72
C LYS A 132 32.34 -17.24 -7.56
N ILE A 133 32.49 -16.52 -6.44
CA ILE A 133 33.71 -15.73 -6.18
C ILE A 133 34.94 -16.63 -6.10
N ALA A 134 34.81 -17.80 -5.47
CA ALA A 134 35.92 -18.74 -5.36
C ALA A 134 36.32 -19.31 -6.73
N LEU A 135 35.34 -19.64 -7.59
CA LEU A 135 35.59 -20.08 -8.97
C LEU A 135 36.23 -18.97 -9.83
N ASP A 136 35.71 -17.75 -9.75
CA ASP A 136 36.24 -16.59 -10.50
C ASP A 136 37.71 -16.29 -10.12
N ASN A 137 38.08 -16.56 -8.87
CA ASN A 137 39.45 -16.41 -8.37
C ASN A 137 40.34 -17.65 -8.60
N GLY A 138 39.84 -18.70 -9.26
CA GLY A 138 40.57 -19.95 -9.50
C GLY A 138 40.92 -20.72 -8.22
N ALA A 139 40.09 -20.59 -7.16
CA ALA A 139 40.33 -21.21 -5.88
C ALA A 139 40.20 -22.75 -5.93
N SER A 140 41.01 -23.45 -5.13
CA SER A 140 40.91 -24.90 -4.97
C SER A 140 39.68 -25.29 -4.12
N VAL A 141 39.20 -26.53 -4.25
CA VAL A 141 38.06 -27.06 -3.46
C VAL A 141 38.26 -26.84 -1.96
N ARG A 142 39.47 -27.06 -1.47
CA ARG A 142 39.83 -26.80 -0.07
C ARG A 142 39.64 -25.35 0.35
N GLU A 143 40.01 -24.41 -0.51
CA GLU A 143 39.82 -22.99 -0.24
C GLU A 143 38.33 -22.59 -0.30
N VAL A 144 37.54 -23.24 -1.16
CA VAL A 144 36.07 -23.09 -1.15
C VAL A 144 35.51 -23.55 0.19
N VAL A 145 35.92 -24.71 0.70
CA VAL A 145 35.49 -25.23 2.01
C VAL A 145 35.84 -24.26 3.13
N ASN A 146 37.08 -23.77 3.18
CA ASN A 146 37.49 -22.77 4.18
C ASN A 146 36.62 -21.50 4.11
N LYS A 147 36.29 -21.03 2.91
CA LYS A 147 35.42 -19.84 2.72
C LYS A 147 33.97 -20.10 3.15
N LEU A 148 33.48 -21.33 3.02
CA LEU A 148 32.17 -21.73 3.53
C LEU A 148 32.18 -21.80 5.05
N GLU A 149 33.21 -22.39 5.65
CA GLU A 149 33.41 -22.41 7.11
C GLU A 149 33.51 -20.98 7.67
N ASP A 150 34.32 -20.11 7.07
CA ASP A 150 34.40 -18.68 7.42
C ASP A 150 33.02 -17.99 7.31
N ALA A 151 32.19 -18.37 6.34
CA ALA A 151 30.87 -17.80 6.14
C ALA A 151 29.85 -18.28 7.19
N ILE A 152 29.92 -19.56 7.57
CA ILE A 152 29.11 -20.15 8.65
C ILE A 152 29.46 -19.49 9.99
N GLU A 153 30.75 -19.25 10.27
CA GLU A 153 31.22 -18.57 11.48
C GLU A 153 30.95 -17.04 11.46
N GLY A 154 30.44 -16.51 10.34
CA GLY A 154 30.15 -15.08 10.16
C GLY A 154 31.40 -14.21 9.99
N VAL A 155 32.59 -14.81 9.90
CA VAL A 155 33.88 -14.16 9.64
C VAL A 155 33.94 -13.62 8.21
N TYR A 156 33.36 -14.35 7.27
CA TYR A 156 33.26 -13.96 5.87
C TYR A 156 31.82 -13.65 5.47
N ARG A 157 31.58 -12.47 4.90
CA ARG A 157 30.29 -12.12 4.29
C ARG A 157 30.47 -11.95 2.78
N PRO A 158 29.99 -12.88 1.95
CA PRO A 158 30.16 -12.80 0.49
C PRO A 158 29.53 -11.52 -0.09
N ARG A 159 30.36 -10.71 -0.74
CA ARG A 159 29.96 -9.46 -1.40
C ARG A 159 29.87 -9.66 -2.92
N GLY A 160 28.97 -8.91 -3.55
CA GLY A 160 28.65 -9.05 -4.97
C GLY A 160 27.15 -9.24 -5.08
N TYR A 161 26.47 -8.21 -5.56
CA TYR A 161 25.01 -8.16 -5.66
C TYR A 161 24.64 -7.95 -7.12
N GLY A 162 23.80 -8.83 -7.65
CA GLY A 162 23.20 -8.69 -8.97
C GLY A 162 22.05 -7.69 -8.96
N SER A 163 21.43 -7.45 -10.12
CA SER A 163 20.24 -6.60 -10.23
C SER A 163 19.08 -7.13 -9.37
N SER A 164 18.81 -8.43 -9.42
CA SER A 164 17.75 -9.07 -8.63
C SER A 164 17.96 -8.92 -7.12
N ASP A 165 19.20 -9.03 -6.62
CA ASP A 165 19.51 -8.78 -5.20
C ASP A 165 19.14 -7.34 -4.80
N ILE A 166 19.43 -6.37 -5.68
CA ILE A 166 19.15 -4.94 -5.45
C ILE A 166 17.64 -4.68 -5.51
N ASP A 167 16.92 -5.31 -6.42
CA ASP A 167 15.47 -5.19 -6.54
C ASP A 167 14.76 -5.76 -5.31
N ILE A 168 15.13 -6.98 -4.87
CA ILE A 168 14.57 -7.60 -3.66
C ILE A 168 14.88 -6.76 -2.42
N ALA A 169 16.11 -6.26 -2.26
CA ALA A 169 16.45 -5.40 -1.13
C ALA A 169 15.72 -4.05 -1.19
N THR A 170 15.45 -3.51 -2.39
CA THR A 170 14.61 -2.32 -2.58
C THR A 170 13.18 -2.59 -2.12
N LEU A 171 12.59 -3.73 -2.52
CA LEU A 171 11.25 -4.14 -2.10
C LEU A 171 11.15 -4.30 -0.58
N VAL A 172 12.11 -5.00 0.03
CA VAL A 172 12.22 -5.16 1.49
C VAL A 172 12.30 -3.80 2.19
N TYR A 173 13.11 -2.87 1.66
CA TYR A 173 13.25 -1.54 2.22
C TYR A 173 11.97 -0.71 2.12
N ARG A 174 11.29 -0.74 0.97
CA ARG A 174 10.08 0.06 0.73
C ARG A 174 8.86 -0.48 1.50
N LEU A 175 8.72 -1.80 1.65
CA LEU A 175 7.60 -2.42 2.37
C LEU A 175 7.84 -2.57 3.88
N GLY A 176 9.02 -3.04 4.29
CA GLY A 176 9.34 -3.35 5.69
C GLY A 176 10.23 -2.31 6.39
N GLY A 177 10.60 -1.25 5.68
CA GLY A 177 11.44 -0.19 6.20
C GLY A 177 12.88 -0.62 6.49
N ARG A 178 13.61 0.27 7.18
CA ARG A 178 15.02 0.05 7.52
C ARG A 178 15.22 -1.13 8.47
N GLN A 179 14.27 -1.38 9.37
CA GLN A 179 14.39 -2.44 10.37
C GLN A 179 14.35 -3.83 9.72
N LEU A 180 13.40 -4.08 8.81
CA LEU A 180 13.32 -5.35 8.10
C LEU A 180 14.53 -5.54 7.18
N LEU A 181 14.92 -4.50 6.44
CA LEU A 181 16.13 -4.54 5.60
C LEU A 181 17.37 -4.89 6.42
N TYR A 182 17.53 -4.30 7.61
CA TYR A 182 18.64 -4.59 8.50
C TYR A 182 18.61 -6.05 8.97
N ALA A 183 17.46 -6.55 9.41
CA ALA A 183 17.30 -7.94 9.85
C ALA A 183 17.64 -8.94 8.72
N LEU A 184 17.09 -8.74 7.53
CA LEU A 184 17.34 -9.62 6.39
C LEU A 184 18.76 -9.50 5.84
N ASN A 185 19.38 -8.31 5.86
CA ASN A 185 20.80 -8.15 5.53
C ASN A 185 21.69 -9.00 6.47
N HIS A 186 21.33 -9.13 7.73
CA HIS A 186 22.09 -9.92 8.70
C HIS A 186 21.78 -11.42 8.64
N GLN A 187 20.54 -11.80 8.36
CA GLN A 187 20.14 -13.21 8.31
C GLN A 187 20.46 -13.90 6.98
N ILE A 188 20.06 -13.29 5.86
CA ILE A 188 20.16 -13.91 4.52
C ILE A 188 21.13 -13.19 3.59
N GLY A 189 21.80 -12.14 4.07
CA GLY A 189 22.90 -11.48 3.35
C GLY A 189 22.50 -10.52 2.23
N ILE A 190 21.22 -10.12 2.11
CA ILE A 190 20.75 -9.16 1.07
C ILE A 190 21.48 -7.80 1.17
N PRO A 191 21.50 -6.96 0.12
CA PRO A 191 22.13 -5.64 0.16
C PRO A 191 21.75 -4.76 1.36
N SER A 192 22.75 -4.06 1.92
CA SER A 192 22.51 -3.06 2.97
C SER A 192 21.92 -1.76 2.40
N ILE A 193 21.35 -0.90 3.24
CA ILE A 193 20.86 0.43 2.82
C ILE A 193 21.97 1.28 2.17
N ARG A 194 23.22 1.14 2.63
CA ARG A 194 24.36 1.85 2.04
C ARG A 194 24.64 1.34 0.63
N THR A 195 24.52 0.03 0.43
CA THR A 195 24.66 -0.60 -0.88
C THR A 195 23.55 -0.16 -1.82
N LEU A 196 22.29 -0.15 -1.34
CA LEU A 196 21.15 0.33 -2.11
C LEU A 196 21.34 1.78 -2.55
N ARG A 197 21.66 2.69 -1.63
CA ARG A 197 21.91 4.10 -1.96
C ARG A 197 23.07 4.31 -2.95
N ALA A 198 24.00 3.36 -3.04
CA ALA A 198 25.15 3.44 -3.94
C ALA A 198 24.90 2.78 -5.31
N ARG A 199 23.91 1.89 -5.43
CA ARG A 199 23.69 1.06 -6.63
C ARG A 199 22.28 1.15 -7.21
N ALA A 200 21.31 1.59 -6.43
CA ALA A 200 19.92 1.78 -6.84
C ALA A 200 19.60 3.26 -6.91
N THR A 201 18.79 3.63 -7.90
CA THR A 201 18.21 4.97 -8.02
C THR A 201 16.79 4.92 -7.48
N PHE A 202 16.55 5.55 -6.34
CA PHE A 202 15.20 5.65 -5.77
C PHE A 202 14.39 6.72 -6.51
N THR A 203 13.16 6.38 -6.88
CA THR A 203 12.23 7.34 -7.47
C THR A 203 11.98 8.48 -6.50
N THR A 204 12.22 9.71 -6.95
CA THR A 204 11.99 10.93 -6.20
C THR A 204 11.11 11.86 -7.03
N ILE A 205 10.03 12.35 -6.42
CA ILE A 205 9.12 13.30 -7.07
C ILE A 205 9.53 14.70 -6.65
N MET A 206 9.70 15.60 -7.63
CA MET A 206 9.96 17.01 -7.37
C MET A 206 8.74 17.62 -6.67
N PRO A 207 8.92 18.23 -5.48
CA PRO A 207 7.83 18.91 -4.79
C PRO A 207 7.40 20.16 -5.57
N THR A 208 6.10 20.41 -5.56
CA THR A 208 5.52 21.70 -5.92
C THR A 208 5.54 22.58 -4.68
N ILE A 209 6.42 23.58 -4.70
CA ILE A 209 6.50 24.61 -3.67
C ILE A 209 6.20 25.94 -4.33
N GLY A 210 5.10 26.58 -3.93
CA GLY A 210 4.59 27.76 -4.64
C GLY A 210 3.60 27.38 -5.75
N PRO A 211 3.37 28.29 -6.70
CA PRO A 211 2.63 27.99 -7.93
C PRO A 211 3.25 26.85 -8.71
N ILE A 212 2.42 26.03 -9.35
CA ILE A 212 2.87 25.02 -10.31
C ILE A 212 3.67 25.72 -11.41
N ARG A 213 4.83 25.18 -11.79
CA ARG A 213 5.72 25.68 -12.85
C ARG A 213 6.07 24.56 -13.85
N PRO A 214 6.55 24.89 -15.06
CA PRO A 214 6.99 23.89 -16.03
C PRO A 214 8.08 22.95 -15.51
N GLU A 215 8.96 23.43 -14.64
CA GLU A 215 10.14 22.69 -14.17
C GLU A 215 9.75 21.42 -13.38
N GLN A 216 8.63 21.46 -12.64
CA GLN A 216 8.15 20.27 -11.91
C GLN A 216 7.78 19.13 -12.86
N PHE A 217 6.98 19.42 -13.89
CA PHE A 217 6.63 18.41 -14.90
C PHE A 217 7.87 17.92 -15.63
N ASP A 218 8.75 18.83 -16.04
CA ASP A 218 9.98 18.53 -16.76
C ASP A 218 10.92 17.58 -16.02
N GLU A 219 11.19 17.87 -14.74
CA GLU A 219 12.07 17.04 -13.92
C GLU A 219 11.42 15.67 -13.66
N ASN A 220 10.12 15.64 -13.33
CA ASN A 220 9.40 14.40 -13.07
C ASN A 220 9.28 13.52 -14.32
N ILE A 221 8.88 14.06 -15.47
CA ILE A 221 8.78 13.30 -16.73
C ILE A 221 10.14 12.71 -17.11
N ARG A 222 11.22 13.50 -17.01
CA ARG A 222 12.57 13.00 -17.32
C ARG A 222 12.99 11.89 -16.36
N ASN A 223 12.88 12.13 -15.06
CA ASN A 223 13.44 11.22 -14.06
C ASN A 223 12.62 9.94 -13.87
N ILE A 224 11.30 10.02 -13.99
CA ILE A 224 10.39 8.93 -13.62
C ILE A 224 10.05 8.07 -14.85
N ILE A 225 10.04 8.67 -16.05
CA ILE A 225 9.58 8.02 -17.29
C ILE A 225 10.72 7.91 -18.30
N LEU A 226 11.31 9.02 -18.73
CA LEU A 226 12.23 8.99 -19.87
C LEU A 226 13.56 8.28 -19.54
N ASN A 227 14.09 8.50 -18.34
CA ASN A 227 15.34 7.88 -17.90
C ASN A 227 15.19 6.39 -17.51
N THR A 228 13.95 5.96 -17.26
CA THR A 228 13.64 4.58 -16.86
C THR A 228 13.14 3.72 -18.02
N ARG A 229 12.78 4.33 -19.15
CA ARG A 229 12.28 3.64 -20.36
C ARG A 229 13.43 3.25 -21.29
N ASP A 230 13.44 1.97 -21.67
CA ASP A 230 14.36 1.41 -22.64
C ASP A 230 14.18 2.04 -24.03
N ASP A 231 15.29 2.31 -24.73
CA ASP A 231 15.28 2.93 -26.06
C ASP A 231 14.62 2.06 -27.14
N THR A 232 14.44 0.76 -26.88
CA THR A 232 13.79 -0.19 -27.79
C THR A 232 12.29 -0.37 -27.51
N ALA A 233 11.73 0.33 -26.51
CA ALA A 233 10.32 0.22 -26.17
C ALA A 233 9.43 0.77 -27.31
N SER A 234 8.35 0.05 -27.64
CA SER A 234 7.37 0.52 -28.61
C SER A 234 6.63 1.75 -28.10
N LEU A 235 6.15 2.56 -29.05
CA LEU A 235 5.26 3.67 -28.74
C LEU A 235 3.92 3.15 -28.24
N ARG A 236 3.37 3.84 -27.25
CA ARG A 236 2.07 3.53 -26.65
C ARG A 236 1.21 4.78 -26.62
N GLY A 237 -0.10 4.59 -26.72
CA GLY A 237 -1.03 5.65 -26.34
C GLY A 237 -0.87 5.99 -24.86
N VAL A 238 -1.06 7.25 -24.52
CA VAL A 238 -0.88 7.74 -23.15
C VAL A 238 -2.16 8.38 -22.63
N SER A 239 -2.58 8.02 -21.41
CA SER A 239 -3.63 8.71 -20.68
C SER A 239 -3.01 9.47 -19.50
N PHE A 240 -3.38 10.74 -19.35
CA PHE A 240 -3.15 11.49 -18.13
C PHE A 240 -4.30 11.23 -17.17
N MET A 241 -4.03 11.13 -15.87
CA MET A 241 -5.02 10.92 -14.82
C MET A 241 -4.79 11.98 -13.75
N ILE A 242 -5.84 12.58 -13.22
CA ILE A 242 -5.75 13.56 -12.14
C ILE A 242 -6.73 13.21 -11.05
N ASP A 243 -6.22 13.18 -9.82
CA ASP A 243 -7.04 13.02 -8.63
C ASP A 243 -6.34 13.60 -7.38
N GLU A 244 -7.06 13.74 -6.28
CA GLU A 244 -6.54 14.21 -4.99
C GLU A 244 -6.29 13.09 -3.98
N LEU A 245 -5.26 13.29 -3.16
CA LEU A 245 -5.04 12.52 -1.94
C LEU A 245 -5.11 13.42 -0.71
N ALA A 246 -5.85 13.01 0.32
CA ALA A 246 -5.94 13.75 1.58
C ALA A 246 -4.57 13.97 2.25
N LEU A 247 -4.34 15.18 2.76
CA LEU A 247 -3.14 15.57 3.50
C LEU A 247 -3.46 15.91 4.96
N GLU A 248 -2.46 15.76 5.82
CA GLU A 248 -2.41 16.54 7.06
C GLU A 248 -2.08 17.99 6.71
N GLU A 249 -2.94 18.92 7.14
CA GLU A 249 -2.76 20.36 6.94
C GLU A 249 -1.57 20.87 7.78
N MET A 250 -0.36 20.78 7.22
CA MET A 250 0.85 21.24 7.90
C MET A 250 1.95 21.71 6.94
N ALA A 251 2.69 22.73 7.37
CA ALA A 251 3.89 23.22 6.69
C ALA A 251 5.13 22.38 7.05
N ILE A 252 6.00 22.12 6.07
CA ILE A 252 7.19 21.28 6.22
C ILE A 252 8.38 21.91 5.52
N HIS A 253 9.56 21.83 6.13
CA HIS A 253 10.79 22.29 5.51
C HIS A 253 11.41 21.24 4.59
N PHE A 254 11.58 21.57 3.31
CA PHE A 254 12.35 20.78 2.36
C PHE A 254 13.79 21.28 2.31
N GLY A 255 14.69 20.62 3.06
CA GLY A 255 16.09 21.01 3.10
C GLY A 255 16.74 21.06 1.72
N LYS A 256 16.45 20.11 0.80
CA LYS A 256 17.00 20.09 -0.58
C LYS A 256 16.80 21.43 -1.32
N TYR A 257 15.62 22.04 -1.16
CA TYR A 257 15.25 23.29 -1.84
C TYR A 257 15.40 24.52 -0.95
N ASN A 258 15.70 24.32 0.34
CA ASN A 258 15.71 25.36 1.36
C ASN A 258 14.41 26.18 1.40
N MET A 259 13.27 25.50 1.27
CA MET A 259 11.94 26.11 1.19
C MET A 259 10.93 25.39 2.07
N ILE A 260 9.83 26.06 2.42
CA ILE A 260 8.67 25.47 3.07
C ILE A 260 7.71 24.96 2.01
N GLY A 261 7.31 23.69 2.11
CA GLY A 261 6.19 23.13 1.36
C GLY A 261 4.99 22.83 2.28
N GLY A 262 3.91 22.31 1.68
CA GLY A 262 2.64 22.07 2.37
C GLY A 262 1.67 23.27 2.33
N LEU A 263 2.07 24.39 1.71
CA LEU A 263 1.18 25.49 1.37
C LEU A 263 0.47 25.19 0.04
N CYS A 264 -0.78 25.62 -0.10
CA CYS A 264 -1.54 25.44 -1.35
C CYS A 264 -0.85 26.16 -2.52
N TRP A 265 -0.83 25.53 -3.70
CA TRP A 265 -0.11 26.05 -4.86
C TRP A 265 -0.72 27.36 -5.40
N LYS A 266 -2.04 27.55 -5.25
CA LYS A 266 -2.76 28.73 -5.76
C LYS A 266 -2.40 30.03 -5.03
N HIS A 267 -2.31 30.00 -3.70
CA HIS A 267 -2.12 31.21 -2.88
C HIS A 267 -0.71 31.40 -2.33
N SER A 268 0.15 30.38 -2.46
CA SER A 268 1.52 30.42 -1.94
C SER A 268 2.42 31.45 -2.63
N ASN A 269 2.02 32.04 -3.76
CA ASN A 269 2.70 33.19 -4.37
C ASN A 269 2.68 34.47 -3.52
N LEU A 270 1.79 34.55 -2.52
CA LEU A 270 1.67 35.70 -1.62
C LEU A 270 2.73 35.73 -0.51
N VAL A 271 3.58 34.70 -0.43
CA VAL A 271 4.68 34.56 0.53
C VAL A 271 5.97 34.14 -0.17
N ASP A 272 7.12 34.50 0.43
CA ASP A 272 8.39 33.86 0.09
C ASP A 272 8.49 32.53 0.87
N PRO A 273 8.51 31.36 0.20
CA PRO A 273 8.62 30.08 0.87
C PRO A 273 10.01 29.84 1.51
N VAL A 274 11.01 30.68 1.24
CA VAL A 274 12.35 30.55 1.83
C VAL A 274 12.37 31.13 3.24
N LEU A 275 12.62 30.28 4.25
CA LEU A 275 12.86 30.73 5.63
C LEU A 275 14.25 31.33 5.78
N ARG A 276 14.38 32.64 5.57
CA ARG A 276 15.65 33.36 5.81
C ARG A 276 15.83 33.79 7.26
N THR A 277 14.73 34.17 7.91
CA THR A 277 14.69 34.70 9.28
C THR A 277 13.51 34.14 10.04
N TYR A 278 13.55 34.23 11.37
CA TYR A 278 12.40 33.90 12.22
C TYR A 278 11.14 34.72 11.84
N ASP A 279 11.29 36.02 11.58
CA ASP A 279 10.18 36.89 11.16
C ASP A 279 9.55 36.46 9.83
N SER A 280 10.30 35.77 8.97
CA SER A 280 9.74 35.19 7.74
C SER A 280 8.75 34.07 8.06
N ALA A 281 9.03 33.25 9.07
CA ALA A 281 8.09 32.23 9.55
C ALA A 281 6.85 32.85 10.20
N VAL A 282 7.02 33.91 11.00
CA VAL A 282 5.89 34.63 11.63
C VAL A 282 4.98 35.24 10.57
N ARG A 283 5.54 35.86 9.51
CA ARG A 283 4.74 36.40 8.40
C ARG A 283 3.92 35.33 7.68
N ILE A 284 4.51 34.14 7.45
CA ILE A 284 3.78 33.02 6.83
C ILE A 284 2.65 32.56 7.76
N ALA A 285 2.93 32.39 9.06
CA ALA A 285 1.92 32.01 10.04
C ALA A 285 0.78 33.04 10.12
N GLN A 286 1.10 34.34 10.11
CA GLN A 286 0.11 35.42 10.07
C GLN A 286 -0.77 35.36 8.82
N LYS A 287 -0.17 35.17 7.64
CA LYS A 287 -0.95 35.05 6.39
C LYS A 287 -1.84 33.80 6.33
N ILE A 288 -1.42 32.73 7.00
CA ILE A 288 -2.28 31.55 7.20
C ILE A 288 -3.44 31.88 8.13
N HIS A 289 -3.16 32.56 9.24
CA HIS A 289 -4.18 32.99 10.19
C HIS A 289 -5.19 33.96 9.57
N THR A 290 -4.76 34.87 8.68
CA THR A 290 -5.65 35.79 7.96
C THR A 290 -6.34 35.18 6.75
N GLN A 291 -6.17 33.88 6.47
CA GLN A 291 -6.75 33.19 5.30
C GLN A 291 -6.34 33.80 3.95
N GLU A 292 -5.18 34.47 3.88
CA GLU A 292 -4.59 34.89 2.60
C GLU A 292 -3.84 33.74 1.94
N VAL A 293 -3.22 32.87 2.73
CA VAL A 293 -2.49 31.69 2.29
C VAL A 293 -3.03 30.48 3.03
N HIS A 294 -3.32 29.40 2.32
CA HIS A 294 -3.86 28.19 2.96
C HIS A 294 -2.81 27.08 3.02
N LEU A 295 -2.94 26.24 4.05
CA LEU A 295 -2.30 24.92 4.07
C LEU A 295 -3.01 24.02 3.05
N GLY A 296 -2.25 23.08 2.47
CA GLY A 296 -2.82 22.08 1.58
C GLY A 296 -3.68 21.10 2.37
N LYS A 297 -4.96 21.03 2.01
CA LYS A 297 -5.93 20.05 2.57
C LYS A 297 -5.77 18.69 1.90
N GLU A 298 -5.44 18.74 0.61
CA GLU A 298 -5.18 17.56 -0.20
C GLU A 298 -3.98 17.85 -1.11
N VAL A 299 -3.50 16.84 -1.80
CA VAL A 299 -2.50 16.97 -2.86
C VAL A 299 -3.11 16.49 -4.15
N THR A 300 -3.23 17.39 -5.12
CA THR A 300 -3.58 17.06 -6.50
C THR A 300 -2.38 16.35 -7.12
N VAL A 301 -2.58 15.12 -7.57
CA VAL A 301 -1.57 14.31 -8.26
C VAL A 301 -1.98 14.13 -9.70
N ILE A 302 -1.05 14.38 -10.62
CA ILE A 302 -1.22 13.99 -12.01
C ILE A 302 -0.34 12.77 -12.26
N GLY A 303 -0.97 11.66 -12.59
CA GLY A 303 -0.35 10.43 -13.05
C GLY A 303 -0.39 10.32 -14.57
N VAL A 304 0.59 9.62 -15.13
CA VAL A 304 0.60 9.23 -16.54
C VAL A 304 0.58 7.71 -16.61
N ALA A 305 -0.23 7.17 -17.50
CA ALA A 305 -0.35 5.74 -17.70
C ALA A 305 -0.36 5.40 -19.19
N CYS A 306 0.39 4.37 -19.58
CA CYS A 306 0.47 3.93 -20.97
C CYS A 306 -0.54 2.80 -21.22
N PHE A 307 -1.29 2.85 -22.32
CA PHE A 307 -2.17 1.74 -22.71
C PHE A 307 -1.33 0.48 -22.97
N GLY A 308 -1.76 -0.66 -22.43
CA GLY A 308 -1.00 -1.93 -22.48
C GLY A 308 0.11 -2.07 -21.43
N GLU A 309 0.33 -1.08 -20.56
CA GLU A 309 1.22 -1.18 -19.39
C GLU A 309 0.43 -1.04 -18.07
N ASP A 310 0.88 -1.68 -16.98
CA ASP A 310 0.22 -1.60 -15.65
C ASP A 310 0.75 -0.45 -14.79
N GLU A 311 1.90 0.13 -15.16
CA GLU A 311 2.55 1.16 -14.36
C GLU A 311 1.87 2.53 -14.47
N LEU A 312 1.85 3.22 -13.34
CA LEU A 312 1.54 4.64 -13.24
C LEU A 312 2.82 5.45 -12.97
N TYR A 313 2.95 6.60 -13.62
CA TYR A 313 4.07 7.50 -13.47
C TYR A 313 3.59 8.87 -12.94
N PRO A 314 3.79 9.19 -11.65
CA PRO A 314 3.38 10.49 -11.11
C PRO A 314 4.26 11.60 -11.68
N VAL A 315 3.66 12.57 -12.36
CA VAL A 315 4.36 13.71 -13.00
C VAL A 315 4.12 15.04 -12.29
N LEU A 316 3.10 15.13 -11.44
CA LEU A 316 2.85 16.27 -10.57
C LEU A 316 2.33 15.79 -9.21
N ALA A 317 2.72 16.48 -8.15
CA ALA A 317 2.08 16.41 -6.84
C ALA A 317 2.06 17.83 -6.26
N ALA A 318 0.89 18.45 -6.15
CA ALA A 318 0.72 19.85 -5.75
C ALA A 318 -0.31 20.00 -4.63
N PRO A 319 0.04 20.59 -3.46
CA PRO A 319 -0.91 20.79 -2.38
C PRO A 319 -2.02 21.77 -2.80
N THR A 320 -3.28 21.41 -2.58
CA THR A 320 -4.48 22.18 -2.95
C THR A 320 -5.29 22.56 -1.70
N CYS A 321 -5.98 23.70 -1.75
CA CYS A 321 -6.92 24.10 -0.70
C CYS A 321 -8.40 24.01 -1.12
N LYS A 322 -8.71 23.40 -2.27
CA LYS A 322 -10.07 23.21 -2.84
C LYS A 322 -10.81 24.51 -3.19
N THR A 323 -10.06 25.56 -3.50
CA THR A 323 -10.61 26.88 -3.88
C THR A 323 -10.27 27.23 -5.34
N GLU A 324 -9.57 26.33 -6.01
CA GLU A 324 -9.22 26.37 -7.41
C GLU A 324 -10.50 26.32 -8.25
N ASN A 325 -10.56 27.13 -9.31
CA ASN A 325 -11.70 27.15 -10.21
C ASN A 325 -11.38 26.45 -11.54
N ALA A 326 -12.35 26.39 -12.46
CA ALA A 326 -12.18 25.71 -13.74
C ALA A 326 -11.06 26.33 -14.60
N ALA A 327 -10.81 27.63 -14.50
CA ALA A 327 -9.72 28.30 -15.24
C ALA A 327 -8.35 27.96 -14.65
N ASP A 328 -8.25 27.84 -13.32
CA ASP A 328 -7.04 27.37 -12.64
C ASP A 328 -6.69 25.94 -13.11
N MET A 329 -7.68 25.04 -13.12
CA MET A 329 -7.52 23.66 -13.58
C MET A 329 -7.19 23.58 -15.06
N GLU A 330 -7.82 24.40 -15.91
CA GLU A 330 -7.50 24.51 -17.34
C GLU A 330 -6.00 24.83 -17.55
N GLY A 331 -5.45 25.74 -16.76
CA GLY A 331 -4.02 26.07 -16.80
C GLY A 331 -3.10 24.92 -16.39
N VAL A 332 -3.52 24.11 -15.40
CA VAL A 332 -2.78 22.93 -14.93
C VAL A 332 -2.77 21.83 -16.00
N LEU A 333 -3.94 21.49 -16.55
CA LEU A 333 -4.13 20.45 -17.55
C LEU A 333 -3.38 20.78 -18.85
N THR A 334 -3.49 22.03 -19.32
CA THR A 334 -2.78 22.53 -20.51
C THR A 334 -1.27 22.36 -20.34
N ARG A 335 -0.74 22.78 -19.18
CA ARG A 335 0.69 22.69 -18.90
C ARG A 335 1.19 21.25 -18.90
N ALA A 336 0.42 20.32 -18.34
CA ALA A 336 0.81 18.91 -18.33
C ALA A 336 1.04 18.35 -19.75
N ILE A 337 0.13 18.65 -20.68
CA ILE A 337 0.20 18.20 -22.08
C ILE A 337 1.32 18.91 -22.85
N GLU A 338 1.48 20.21 -22.66
CA GLU A 338 2.55 20.99 -23.28
C GLU A 338 3.93 20.48 -22.85
N ARG A 339 4.12 20.21 -21.56
CA ARG A 339 5.39 19.71 -21.02
C ARG A 339 5.68 18.27 -21.43
N TRP A 340 4.66 17.44 -21.62
CA TRP A 340 4.83 16.11 -22.23
C TRP A 340 5.47 16.19 -23.61
N SER A 341 4.99 17.10 -24.45
CA SER A 341 5.54 17.28 -25.79
C SER A 341 6.91 17.96 -25.75
N ALA A 342 7.09 18.98 -24.92
CA ALA A 342 8.33 19.75 -24.83
C ALA A 342 9.53 18.94 -24.29
N THR A 343 9.28 17.90 -23.49
CA THR A 343 10.32 16.97 -23.01
C THR A 343 10.70 15.89 -24.02
N GLY A 344 9.98 15.80 -25.15
CA GLY A 344 10.14 14.75 -26.16
C GLY A 344 9.43 13.43 -25.81
N ALA A 345 8.65 13.39 -24.73
CA ALA A 345 7.97 12.17 -24.30
C ALA A 345 6.93 11.69 -25.32
N ASN A 346 6.32 12.60 -26.09
CA ASN A 346 5.46 12.27 -27.21
C ASN A 346 6.12 11.36 -28.27
N THR A 347 7.44 11.50 -28.46
CA THR A 347 8.20 10.73 -29.47
C THR A 347 8.89 9.49 -28.92
N ARG A 348 9.20 9.45 -27.61
CA ARG A 348 9.89 8.32 -26.96
C ARG A 348 8.93 7.36 -26.25
N VAL A 349 7.81 7.87 -25.75
CA VAL A 349 6.78 7.10 -25.04
C VAL A 349 5.57 6.95 -25.95
N GLY A 350 5.08 8.07 -26.49
CA GLY A 350 3.97 8.11 -27.43
C GLY A 350 3.00 9.27 -27.17
N PRO A 351 2.03 9.45 -28.07
CA PRO A 351 1.10 10.58 -28.03
C PRO A 351 0.10 10.48 -26.87
N VAL A 352 -0.27 11.63 -26.32
CA VAL A 352 -1.37 11.72 -25.36
C VAL A 352 -2.68 11.48 -26.11
N TRP A 353 -3.45 10.50 -25.67
CA TRP A 353 -4.76 10.17 -26.22
C TRP A 353 -5.89 10.76 -25.39
N SER A 354 -5.80 10.66 -24.07
CA SER A 354 -6.88 11.01 -23.17
C SER A 354 -6.42 11.68 -21.89
N PHE A 355 -7.35 12.36 -21.24
CA PHE A 355 -7.19 12.89 -19.88
C PHE A 355 -8.37 12.43 -19.03
N ALA A 356 -8.11 11.57 -18.04
CA ALA A 356 -9.10 11.02 -17.12
C ALA A 356 -9.22 11.86 -15.84
N THR A 357 -10.45 12.03 -15.39
CA THR A 357 -10.81 12.75 -14.17
C THR A 357 -11.93 12.02 -13.43
N ASP A 358 -12.00 12.21 -12.12
CA ASP A 358 -13.05 11.72 -11.21
C ASP A 358 -14.48 12.26 -11.48
N GLY A 359 -14.59 13.31 -12.31
CA GLY A 359 -15.86 13.96 -12.59
C GLY A 359 -16.23 15.06 -11.59
N ASP A 360 -15.28 15.66 -10.87
CA ASP A 360 -15.56 16.91 -10.16
C ASP A 360 -16.06 18.01 -11.12
N ALA A 361 -16.96 18.87 -10.66
CA ALA A 361 -17.55 19.94 -11.46
C ALA A 361 -16.50 20.88 -12.08
N THR A 362 -15.49 21.25 -11.28
CA THR A 362 -14.40 22.15 -11.68
C THR A 362 -13.57 21.53 -12.80
N ARG A 363 -13.23 20.24 -12.66
CA ARG A 363 -12.43 19.49 -13.63
C ARG A 363 -13.22 19.17 -14.89
N ARG A 364 -14.51 18.82 -14.77
CA ARG A 364 -15.41 18.61 -15.91
C ARG A 364 -15.49 19.87 -16.77
N ALA A 365 -15.69 21.03 -16.17
CA ALA A 365 -15.76 22.30 -16.89
C ALA A 365 -14.42 22.64 -17.58
N ALA A 366 -13.28 22.46 -16.88
CA ALA A 366 -11.95 22.67 -17.44
C ALA A 366 -11.64 21.71 -18.61
N GLY A 367 -11.90 20.42 -18.40
CA GLY A 367 -11.70 19.36 -19.39
C GLY A 367 -12.58 19.56 -20.62
N HIS A 368 -13.84 19.98 -20.46
CA HIS A 368 -14.71 20.32 -21.57
C HIS A 368 -14.13 21.42 -22.45
N ARG A 369 -13.70 22.54 -21.85
CA ARG A 369 -13.11 23.68 -22.58
C ARG A 369 -11.86 23.27 -23.38
N LEU A 370 -11.04 22.39 -22.83
CA LEU A 370 -9.80 21.95 -23.46
C LEU A 370 -9.99 20.87 -24.51
N PHE A 371 -10.87 19.89 -24.26
CA PHE A 371 -10.95 18.65 -25.04
C PHE A 371 -12.20 18.55 -25.92
N VAL A 372 -13.10 19.53 -25.88
CA VAL A 372 -14.27 19.64 -26.76
C VAL A 372 -14.23 20.99 -27.48
N LYS A 373 -13.09 21.28 -28.15
CA LYS A 373 -12.76 22.61 -28.68
C LYS A 373 -12.96 22.75 -30.18
N LYS A 374 -12.48 21.78 -30.97
CA LYS A 374 -12.49 21.84 -32.44
C LYS A 374 -13.00 20.56 -33.06
N PRO A 375 -13.74 20.62 -34.18
CA PRO A 375 -14.12 19.42 -34.91
C PRO A 375 -12.87 18.69 -35.42
N LEU A 376 -12.95 17.36 -35.49
CA LEU A 376 -11.90 16.51 -36.05
C LEU A 376 -11.59 16.93 -37.49
N SER A 377 -10.31 17.15 -37.80
CA SER A 377 -9.87 17.57 -39.13
C SER A 377 -10.08 16.46 -40.16
N SER A 378 -10.48 16.80 -41.39
CA SER A 378 -10.53 15.85 -42.51
C SER A 378 -9.18 15.23 -42.86
N ASP A 379 -8.08 15.91 -42.48
CA ASP A 379 -6.71 15.43 -42.69
C ASP A 379 -6.27 14.41 -41.61
N SER A 380 -7.06 14.27 -40.54
CA SER A 380 -6.77 13.31 -39.47
C SER A 380 -6.95 11.87 -39.96
N PRO A 381 -6.03 10.95 -39.60
CA PRO A 381 -6.21 9.52 -39.89
C PRO A 381 -7.41 8.91 -39.13
N LEU A 382 -7.96 9.61 -38.13
CA LEU A 382 -9.15 9.20 -37.39
C LEU A 382 -10.44 9.55 -38.14
N TYR A 383 -10.43 10.57 -39.01
CA TYR A 383 -11.62 11.21 -39.55
C TYR A 383 -12.51 10.24 -40.31
N ALA A 384 -11.98 9.56 -41.33
CA ALA A 384 -12.77 8.71 -42.23
C ALA A 384 -13.61 7.65 -41.50
N THR A 385 -13.09 7.10 -40.40
CA THR A 385 -13.81 6.11 -39.59
C THR A 385 -14.79 6.77 -38.63
N LEU A 386 -14.36 7.80 -37.89
CA LEU A 386 -15.19 8.39 -36.83
C LEU A 386 -16.30 9.29 -37.38
N SER A 387 -16.14 9.87 -38.57
CA SER A 387 -17.19 10.65 -39.23
C SER A 387 -18.34 9.78 -39.73
N ASP A 388 -18.10 8.48 -39.93
CA ASP A 388 -19.09 7.50 -40.41
C ASP A 388 -19.90 6.86 -39.27
N MET A 389 -19.89 7.49 -38.09
CA MET A 389 -20.59 7.03 -36.89
C MET A 389 -21.65 8.06 -36.50
N PRO A 390 -22.90 7.95 -37.01
CA PRO A 390 -23.95 8.93 -36.77
C PRO A 390 -24.17 9.20 -35.27
N GLY A 391 -24.33 10.48 -34.94
CA GLY A 391 -24.51 10.95 -33.57
C GLY A 391 -23.25 11.00 -32.71
N LEU A 392 -22.12 10.40 -33.12
CA LEU A 392 -20.87 10.52 -32.38
C LEU A 392 -20.36 11.97 -32.43
N ASN A 393 -20.10 12.57 -31.28
CA ASN A 393 -19.51 13.90 -31.22
C ASN A 393 -18.03 13.83 -31.67
N THR A 394 -17.69 14.56 -32.74
CA THR A 394 -16.33 14.56 -33.33
C THR A 394 -15.45 15.72 -32.85
N LEU A 395 -15.87 16.49 -31.84
CA LEU A 395 -15.03 17.56 -31.29
C LEU A 395 -13.92 16.97 -30.41
N THR A 396 -12.71 17.53 -30.51
CA THR A 396 -11.55 17.11 -29.72
C THR A 396 -10.76 18.33 -29.23
N GLY A 397 -9.78 18.09 -28.36
CA GLY A 397 -8.80 19.09 -27.97
C GLY A 397 -7.67 19.24 -28.99
N ASP A 398 -6.67 20.02 -28.60
CA ASP A 398 -5.45 20.09 -29.37
C ASP A 398 -4.73 18.73 -29.38
N ASN A 399 -4.14 18.38 -30.53
CA ASN A 399 -3.60 17.05 -30.82
C ASN A 399 -4.61 15.88 -30.66
N GLU A 400 -5.90 16.15 -30.85
CA GLU A 400 -6.97 15.15 -30.83
C GLU A 400 -7.15 14.48 -29.46
N VAL A 401 -6.68 15.10 -28.38
CA VAL A 401 -6.84 14.60 -27.00
C VAL A 401 -8.33 14.64 -26.61
N THR A 402 -8.79 13.58 -25.94
CA THR A 402 -10.18 13.41 -25.50
C THR A 402 -10.29 13.41 -23.97
N LEU A 403 -11.39 13.94 -23.44
CA LEU A 403 -11.73 13.86 -22.02
C LEU A 403 -12.25 12.47 -21.68
N ASP A 404 -11.92 11.97 -20.51
CA ASP A 404 -12.33 10.65 -20.02
C ASP A 404 -12.86 10.74 -18.59
N PHE A 405 -13.79 9.86 -18.25
CA PHE A 405 -14.32 9.68 -16.90
C PHE A 405 -14.32 8.21 -16.57
N ASP A 406 -13.91 7.89 -15.35
CA ASP A 406 -13.78 6.51 -14.93
C ASP A 406 -15.12 5.78 -14.86
N PHE A 407 -15.14 4.57 -15.40
CA PHE A 407 -16.35 3.77 -15.52
C PHE A 407 -16.84 3.25 -14.15
N LYS A 408 -15.94 3.01 -13.18
CA LYS A 408 -16.31 2.61 -11.82
C LYS A 408 -16.98 3.77 -11.11
N HIS A 409 -16.48 5.00 -11.25
CA HIS A 409 -17.15 6.20 -10.75
C HIS A 409 -18.55 6.37 -11.38
N ILE A 410 -18.70 6.14 -12.68
CA ILE A 410 -19.99 6.16 -13.37
C ILE A 410 -20.95 5.09 -12.80
N PHE A 411 -20.50 3.86 -12.58
CA PHE A 411 -21.33 2.79 -12.01
C PHE A 411 -21.80 3.15 -10.60
N LYS A 412 -20.89 3.68 -9.76
CA LYS A 412 -21.22 4.19 -8.43
C LYS A 412 -22.32 5.25 -8.50
N ARG A 413 -22.19 6.25 -9.37
CA ARG A 413 -23.17 7.34 -9.53
C ARG A 413 -24.52 6.88 -10.07
N ILE A 414 -24.56 5.95 -11.02
CA ILE A 414 -25.82 5.33 -11.48
C ILE A 414 -26.52 4.63 -10.31
N CYS A 415 -25.78 3.85 -9.52
CA CYS A 415 -26.33 3.18 -8.36
C CYS A 415 -26.78 4.15 -7.26
N THR A 416 -26.02 5.21 -6.99
CA THR A 416 -26.43 6.27 -6.06
C THR A 416 -27.74 6.93 -6.49
N LEU A 417 -27.89 7.23 -7.79
CA LEU A 417 -29.13 7.77 -8.33
C LEU A 417 -30.31 6.81 -8.15
N ILE A 418 -30.13 5.51 -8.44
CA ILE A 418 -31.16 4.47 -8.23
C ILE A 418 -31.54 4.35 -6.75
N ARG A 419 -30.58 4.50 -5.84
CA ARG A 419 -30.80 4.43 -4.40
C ARG A 419 -31.46 5.70 -3.84
N SER A 420 -31.29 6.83 -4.53
CA SER A 420 -31.88 8.10 -4.13
C SER A 420 -33.41 8.08 -4.21
N PRO A 421 -34.11 8.94 -3.44
CA PRO A 421 -35.55 9.12 -3.58
C PRO A 421 -35.98 9.58 -4.98
N ALA A 422 -35.14 10.37 -5.65
CA ALA A 422 -35.39 10.88 -7.00
C ALA A 422 -35.46 9.76 -8.04
N GLY A 423 -34.60 8.74 -7.89
CA GLY A 423 -34.58 7.56 -8.75
C GLY A 423 -34.31 7.86 -10.22
N ILE A 424 -34.68 6.91 -11.08
CA ILE A 424 -34.59 7.00 -12.55
C ILE A 424 -35.99 6.90 -13.14
N THR A 425 -36.40 7.93 -13.89
CA THR A 425 -37.69 7.94 -14.60
C THR A 425 -37.57 7.30 -15.98
N LEU A 426 -38.41 6.30 -16.25
CA LEU A 426 -38.48 5.56 -17.53
C LEU A 426 -39.92 5.39 -18.03
N ASN A 427 -40.06 5.07 -19.33
CA ASN A 427 -41.35 4.81 -20.00
C ASN A 427 -42.36 5.95 -19.72
N ASN A 428 -43.63 5.65 -19.42
CA ASN A 428 -44.66 6.65 -19.12
C ASN A 428 -44.49 7.29 -17.72
N GLY A 429 -43.29 7.74 -17.37
CA GLY A 429 -43.01 8.46 -16.12
C GLY A 429 -42.86 7.58 -14.88
N ARG A 430 -42.54 6.28 -15.03
CA ARG A 430 -42.35 5.38 -13.90
C ARG A 430 -40.99 5.65 -13.25
N ILE A 431 -41.01 5.93 -11.94
CA ILE A 431 -39.83 6.25 -11.15
C ILE A 431 -39.30 4.97 -10.51
N ILE A 432 -38.10 4.56 -10.90
CA ILE A 432 -37.39 3.43 -10.31
C ILE A 432 -36.44 3.95 -9.24
N ASN A 433 -36.72 3.62 -7.98
CA ASN A 433 -35.87 3.95 -6.83
C ASN A 433 -35.72 2.73 -5.89
N ALA A 434 -34.96 2.90 -4.80
CA ALA A 434 -34.75 1.85 -3.80
C ALA A 434 -36.06 1.23 -3.30
N MET A 435 -37.07 2.05 -2.97
CA MET A 435 -38.36 1.57 -2.49
C MET A 435 -39.12 0.76 -3.54
N MET A 436 -39.06 1.15 -4.81
CA MET A 436 -39.65 0.36 -5.89
C MET A 436 -38.93 -0.98 -6.06
N LEU A 437 -37.59 -0.97 -6.11
CA LEU A 437 -36.78 -2.15 -6.35
C LEU A 437 -36.82 -3.16 -5.20
N SER A 438 -36.95 -2.72 -3.95
CA SER A 438 -37.03 -3.62 -2.79
C SER A 438 -38.21 -4.60 -2.90
N ARG A 439 -39.31 -4.19 -3.52
CA ARG A 439 -40.49 -5.04 -3.77
C ARG A 439 -40.23 -6.16 -4.77
N TYR A 440 -39.38 -5.91 -5.76
CA TYR A 440 -39.19 -6.78 -6.92
C TYR A 440 -37.92 -7.64 -6.81
N LEU A 441 -36.84 -7.12 -6.24
CA LEU A 441 -35.60 -7.87 -6.08
C LEU A 441 -35.76 -9.07 -5.14
N LEU A 442 -36.72 -9.03 -4.20
CA LEU A 442 -37.12 -10.17 -3.37
C LEU A 442 -37.68 -11.37 -4.15
N TRP A 443 -38.05 -11.18 -5.42
CA TRP A 443 -38.55 -12.27 -6.26
C TRP A 443 -37.41 -13.12 -6.83
N LEU A 444 -36.15 -12.66 -6.70
CA LEU A 444 -34.99 -13.45 -7.06
C LEU A 444 -34.72 -14.51 -5.98
N PRO A 445 -34.62 -15.80 -6.33
CA PRO A 445 -34.40 -16.88 -5.35
C PRO A 445 -33.11 -16.75 -4.52
N ALA A 446 -32.13 -15.97 -5.02
CA ALA A 446 -30.85 -15.75 -4.39
C ALA A 446 -30.85 -14.63 -3.33
N HIS A 447 -31.96 -13.90 -3.17
CA HIS A 447 -32.02 -12.70 -2.33
C HIS A 447 -33.13 -12.78 -1.27
N ASP A 448 -32.74 -12.59 -0.02
CA ASP A 448 -33.63 -12.35 1.12
C ASP A 448 -33.74 -10.85 1.46
N GLU A 449 -34.58 -10.50 2.43
CA GLU A 449 -34.81 -9.10 2.84
C GLU A 449 -33.54 -8.40 3.35
N ALA A 450 -32.68 -9.12 4.08
CA ALA A 450 -31.43 -8.58 4.58
C ALA A 450 -30.44 -8.26 3.43
N SER A 451 -30.30 -9.17 2.45
CA SER A 451 -29.42 -8.97 1.30
C SER A 451 -29.91 -7.86 0.37
N VAL A 452 -31.22 -7.75 0.12
CA VAL A 452 -31.81 -6.64 -0.66
C VAL A 452 -31.61 -5.32 0.05
N THR A 453 -31.83 -5.27 1.36
CA THR A 453 -31.59 -4.07 2.16
C THR A 453 -30.13 -3.64 2.08
N LYS A 454 -29.18 -4.58 2.19
CA LYS A 454 -27.75 -4.28 2.05
C LYS A 454 -27.36 -3.80 0.64
N LEU A 455 -28.02 -4.28 -0.41
CA LEU A 455 -27.77 -3.86 -1.80
C LEU A 455 -28.26 -2.43 -2.07
N LEU A 456 -29.42 -2.07 -1.52
CA LEU A 456 -30.07 -0.78 -1.72
C LEU A 456 -29.62 0.29 -0.71
N HIS A 457 -29.19 -0.13 0.47
CA HIS A 457 -28.73 0.73 1.56
C HIS A 457 -27.37 0.22 2.09
N PRO A 458 -26.29 0.32 1.29
CA PRO A 458 -24.98 -0.12 1.73
C PRO A 458 -24.39 0.82 2.79
N ASP A 459 -23.55 0.27 3.68
CA ASP A 459 -22.81 1.03 4.70
C ASP A 459 -21.86 2.05 4.05
N ASP A 460 -21.26 1.67 2.91
CA ASP A 460 -20.40 2.52 2.09
C ASP A 460 -20.93 2.59 0.64
N PRO A 461 -21.55 3.72 0.24
CA PRO A 461 -21.97 3.95 -1.13
C PRO A 461 -20.83 3.97 -2.16
N GLN A 462 -19.57 4.10 -1.72
CA GLN A 462 -18.38 4.11 -2.57
C GLN A 462 -17.85 2.71 -2.90
N ASP A 463 -18.46 1.64 -2.38
CA ASP A 463 -18.10 0.25 -2.68
C ASP A 463 -18.48 -0.15 -4.12
N VAL A 464 -17.47 -0.25 -5.00
CA VAL A 464 -17.62 -0.63 -6.42
C VAL A 464 -18.19 -2.04 -6.58
N PRO A 465 -17.66 -3.11 -5.93
CA PRO A 465 -18.29 -4.43 -5.94
C PRO A 465 -19.78 -4.41 -5.62
N ARG A 466 -20.20 -3.64 -4.61
CA ARG A 466 -21.61 -3.51 -4.22
C ARG A 466 -22.46 -2.83 -5.30
N ALA A 467 -21.93 -1.84 -6.00
CA ALA A 467 -22.60 -1.21 -7.13
C ALA A 467 -22.79 -2.21 -8.29
N ILE A 468 -21.76 -2.99 -8.61
CA ILE A 468 -21.82 -4.03 -9.64
C ILE A 468 -22.84 -5.12 -9.28
N GLU A 469 -22.87 -5.56 -8.02
CA GLU A 469 -23.86 -6.54 -7.53
C GLU A 469 -25.31 -6.05 -7.73
N LEU A 470 -25.58 -4.77 -7.40
CA LEU A 470 -26.92 -4.19 -7.62
C LEU A 470 -27.29 -4.14 -9.11
N MET A 471 -26.36 -3.70 -9.97
CA MET A 471 -26.58 -3.67 -11.41
C MET A 471 -26.84 -5.09 -11.98
N GLN A 472 -26.08 -6.09 -11.55
CA GLN A 472 -26.26 -7.49 -11.93
C GLN A 472 -27.59 -8.07 -11.45
N ALA A 473 -28.04 -7.71 -10.23
CA ALA A 473 -29.34 -8.12 -9.71
C ALA A 473 -30.49 -7.56 -10.58
N ILE A 474 -30.41 -6.28 -11.00
CA ILE A 474 -31.40 -5.65 -11.88
C ILE A 474 -31.42 -6.35 -13.26
N ILE A 475 -30.26 -6.64 -13.85
CA ILE A 475 -30.17 -7.36 -15.14
C ILE A 475 -30.72 -8.79 -15.02
N THR A 476 -30.39 -9.49 -13.94
CA THR A 476 -30.87 -10.86 -13.74
C THR A 476 -32.39 -10.88 -13.59
N PHE A 477 -32.93 -9.93 -12.82
CA PHE A 477 -34.37 -9.78 -12.67
C PHE A 477 -35.04 -9.44 -14.01
N SER A 478 -34.52 -8.50 -14.80
CA SER A 478 -35.13 -8.12 -16.09
C SER A 478 -35.21 -9.31 -17.07
N LYS A 479 -34.22 -10.20 -17.06
CA LYS A 479 -34.17 -11.40 -17.92
C LYS A 479 -35.16 -12.48 -17.49
N LEU A 480 -35.29 -12.75 -16.18
CA LEU A 480 -36.20 -13.78 -15.66
C LEU A 480 -37.68 -13.46 -15.90
N GLN A 481 -38.04 -12.18 -16.05
CA GLN A 481 -39.42 -11.75 -16.28
C GLN A 481 -39.85 -11.82 -17.76
N HIS A 482 -39.00 -12.33 -18.68
CA HIS A 482 -39.39 -12.53 -20.08
C HIS A 482 -40.58 -13.48 -20.23
N ASP A 483 -40.64 -14.53 -19.42
CA ASP A 483 -41.71 -15.53 -19.52
C ASP A 483 -43.00 -15.11 -18.78
N SER A 484 -42.91 -14.25 -17.76
CA SER A 484 -44.05 -13.82 -16.93
C SER A 484 -44.84 -12.64 -17.50
N ILE A 485 -44.22 -11.81 -18.36
CA ILE A 485 -44.91 -10.70 -19.04
C ILE A 485 -45.79 -11.23 -20.18
N ASP A 486 -45.38 -12.33 -20.82
CA ASP A 486 -46.11 -12.96 -21.94
C ASP A 486 -47.05 -14.09 -21.47
N SER A 487 -46.80 -14.72 -20.32
CA SER A 487 -47.67 -15.76 -19.75
C SER A 487 -48.26 -15.34 -18.41
N SER A 488 -49.61 -15.37 -18.36
CA SER A 488 -50.50 -15.17 -17.21
C SER A 488 -50.95 -13.74 -16.90
N PHE A 489 -52.23 -13.48 -17.15
CA PHE A 489 -53.29 -13.00 -16.23
C PHE A 489 -52.92 -12.30 -14.88
N SER A 490 -51.82 -11.56 -14.78
CA SER A 490 -51.66 -10.58 -13.69
C SER A 490 -52.58 -9.40 -13.97
N THR A 491 -53.69 -9.32 -13.24
CA THR A 491 -54.75 -8.31 -13.38
C THR A 491 -54.29 -6.88 -13.00
N ASN A 492 -53.04 -6.70 -12.55
CA ASN A 492 -52.55 -5.41 -12.05
C ASN A 492 -51.72 -4.66 -13.12
N ILE A 493 -52.34 -3.61 -13.67
CA ILE A 493 -51.75 -2.72 -14.68
C ILE A 493 -50.46 -2.06 -14.18
N ASP A 494 -50.38 -1.71 -12.88
CA ASP A 494 -49.21 -1.06 -12.31
C ASP A 494 -48.00 -1.98 -12.25
N ILE A 495 -48.19 -3.26 -11.89
CA ILE A 495 -47.10 -4.25 -11.88
C ILE A 495 -46.54 -4.44 -13.29
N ARG A 496 -47.40 -4.52 -14.30
CA ARG A 496 -46.94 -4.62 -15.70
C ARG A 496 -46.14 -3.40 -16.15
N ALA A 497 -46.57 -2.21 -15.75
CA ALA A 497 -45.86 -0.97 -16.07
C ALA A 497 -44.51 -0.88 -15.35
N ASP A 498 -44.45 -1.28 -14.08
CA ASP A 498 -43.23 -1.37 -13.28
C ASP A 498 -42.23 -2.36 -13.91
N LEU A 499 -42.68 -3.57 -14.26
CA LEU A 499 -41.84 -4.59 -14.92
C LEU A 499 -41.32 -4.12 -16.28
N ALA A 500 -42.14 -3.43 -17.08
CA ALA A 500 -41.71 -2.85 -18.35
C ALA A 500 -40.63 -1.77 -18.17
N ALA A 501 -40.74 -0.95 -17.11
CA ALA A 501 -39.72 0.05 -16.77
C ALA A 501 -38.42 -0.61 -16.27
N ILE A 502 -38.52 -1.63 -15.40
CA ILE A 502 -37.35 -2.37 -14.92
C ILE A 502 -36.66 -3.11 -16.07
N LYS A 503 -37.42 -3.62 -17.04
CA LYS A 503 -36.84 -4.24 -18.24
C LYS A 503 -36.00 -3.26 -19.05
N LEU A 504 -36.54 -2.07 -19.33
CA LEU A 504 -35.79 -1.01 -20.02
C LEU A 504 -34.56 -0.57 -19.22
N LEU A 505 -34.66 -0.47 -17.89
CA LEU A 505 -33.52 -0.20 -17.02
C LEU A 505 -32.47 -1.32 -17.11
N GLY A 506 -32.90 -2.58 -17.09
CA GLY A 506 -32.04 -3.75 -17.22
C GLY A 506 -31.26 -3.73 -18.54
N ASP A 507 -31.94 -3.48 -19.66
CA ASP A 507 -31.30 -3.37 -20.98
C ASP A 507 -30.27 -2.22 -21.03
N LEU A 508 -30.58 -1.07 -20.42
CA LEU A 508 -29.68 0.07 -20.31
C LEU A 508 -28.44 -0.24 -19.46
N ILE A 509 -28.64 -0.79 -18.26
CA ILE A 509 -27.56 -1.16 -17.32
C ILE A 509 -26.69 -2.26 -17.90
N GLU A 510 -27.29 -3.26 -18.54
CA GLU A 510 -26.56 -4.34 -19.22
C GLU A 510 -25.62 -3.80 -20.29
N SER A 511 -26.10 -2.85 -21.10
CA SER A 511 -25.34 -2.26 -22.20
C SER A 511 -24.09 -1.48 -21.73
N ILE A 512 -24.12 -0.85 -20.55
CA ILE A 512 -22.95 -0.14 -20.00
C ILE A 512 -22.05 -1.04 -19.14
N LEU A 513 -22.61 -2.03 -18.45
CA LEU A 513 -21.87 -2.86 -17.51
C LEU A 513 -21.05 -3.96 -18.20
N LEU A 514 -21.68 -4.73 -19.10
CA LEU A 514 -21.07 -5.92 -19.71
C LEU A 514 -19.72 -5.66 -20.38
N PRO A 515 -19.50 -4.54 -21.09
CA PRO A 515 -18.20 -4.24 -21.71
C PRO A 515 -17.02 -4.36 -20.75
N PHE A 516 -17.21 -4.07 -19.47
CA PHE A 516 -16.15 -4.02 -18.46
C PHE A 516 -16.06 -5.28 -17.61
N VAL A 517 -17.12 -6.10 -17.54
CA VAL A 517 -17.19 -7.24 -16.62
C VAL A 517 -17.24 -8.61 -17.30
N ASP A 518 -17.71 -8.71 -18.54
CA ASP A 518 -17.76 -9.98 -19.26
C ASP A 518 -16.49 -10.22 -20.08
N THR A 519 -15.56 -10.97 -19.47
CA THR A 519 -14.26 -11.34 -20.04
C THR A 519 -14.31 -12.08 -21.38
N ASN A 520 -15.48 -12.55 -21.82
CA ASN A 520 -15.62 -13.28 -23.09
C ASN A 520 -15.94 -12.38 -24.29
N LEU A 521 -16.31 -11.11 -24.05
CA LEU A 521 -16.65 -10.19 -25.12
C LEU A 521 -15.41 -9.81 -25.94
N SER A 522 -15.54 -9.87 -27.27
CA SER A 522 -14.60 -9.22 -28.18
C SER A 522 -14.72 -7.70 -28.11
N LEU A 523 -13.69 -6.99 -28.58
CA LEU A 523 -13.72 -5.52 -28.64
C LEU A 523 -14.89 -5.00 -29.49
N THR A 524 -15.24 -5.70 -30.57
CA THR A 524 -16.42 -5.40 -31.39
C THR A 524 -17.71 -5.48 -30.58
N GLN A 525 -17.88 -6.53 -29.76
CA GLN A 525 -19.06 -6.66 -28.91
C GLN A 525 -19.08 -5.63 -27.78
N GLN A 526 -17.93 -5.30 -27.21
CA GLN A 526 -17.82 -4.20 -26.23
C GLN A 526 -18.32 -2.87 -26.84
N VAL A 527 -17.90 -2.55 -28.07
CA VAL A 527 -18.36 -1.35 -28.79
C VAL A 527 -19.84 -1.41 -29.14
N GLN A 528 -20.39 -2.57 -29.52
CA GLN A 528 -21.83 -2.74 -29.75
C GLN A 528 -22.65 -2.44 -28.49
N CYS A 529 -22.22 -2.96 -27.33
CA CYS A 529 -22.85 -2.69 -26.04
C CYS A 529 -22.78 -1.19 -25.68
N LEU A 530 -21.60 -0.58 -25.79
CA LEU A 530 -21.43 0.86 -25.49
C LEU A 530 -22.24 1.75 -26.45
N SER A 531 -22.28 1.41 -27.74
CA SER A 531 -23.14 2.10 -28.71
C SER A 531 -24.62 1.94 -28.37
N CYS A 532 -25.05 0.72 -28.00
CA CYS A 532 -26.42 0.47 -27.55
C CYS A 532 -26.76 1.35 -26.34
N TYR A 533 -25.88 1.42 -25.34
CA TYR A 533 -26.04 2.31 -24.19
C TYR A 533 -26.14 3.79 -24.60
N ALA A 534 -25.24 4.28 -25.47
CA ALA A 534 -25.23 5.67 -25.91
C ALA A 534 -26.56 6.07 -26.57
N HIS A 535 -27.10 5.22 -27.46
CA HIS A 535 -28.36 5.45 -28.15
C HIS A 535 -29.58 5.33 -27.22
N LEU A 536 -29.61 4.34 -26.32
CA LEU A 536 -30.67 4.18 -25.32
C LEU A 536 -30.72 5.38 -24.39
N SER A 537 -29.59 5.73 -23.76
CA SER A 537 -29.50 6.86 -22.84
C SER A 537 -29.86 8.18 -23.52
N PHE A 538 -29.44 8.40 -24.78
CA PHE A 538 -29.84 9.56 -25.57
C PHE A 538 -31.36 9.67 -25.75
N ALA A 539 -32.02 8.58 -26.19
CA ALA A 539 -33.46 8.59 -26.42
C ALA A 539 -34.26 8.81 -25.13
N ILE A 540 -33.88 8.11 -24.05
CA ILE A 540 -34.52 8.22 -22.74
C ILE A 540 -34.30 9.61 -22.14
N PHE A 541 -33.09 10.16 -22.25
CA PHE A 541 -32.77 11.49 -21.76
C PHE A 541 -33.52 12.59 -22.53
N ARG A 542 -33.72 12.43 -23.85
CA ARG A 542 -34.57 13.35 -24.62
C ARG A 542 -36.03 13.34 -24.15
N SER A 543 -36.54 12.17 -23.76
CA SER A 543 -37.90 11.99 -23.24
C SER A 543 -38.08 12.60 -21.84
N HIS A 544 -37.16 12.34 -20.91
CA HIS A 544 -37.35 12.61 -19.48
C HIS A 544 -36.42 13.66 -18.87
N ARG A 545 -35.35 14.05 -19.56
CA ARG A 545 -34.34 15.02 -19.09
C ARG A 545 -33.80 14.61 -17.71
N ARG A 546 -33.74 15.56 -16.77
CA ARG A 546 -33.24 15.37 -15.40
C ARG A 546 -34.00 14.32 -14.59
N ALA A 547 -35.25 14.03 -14.95
CA ALA A 547 -36.01 12.98 -14.29
C ALA A 547 -35.44 11.58 -14.59
N PHE A 548 -34.75 11.40 -15.72
CA PHE A 548 -34.03 10.17 -16.03
C PHE A 548 -32.67 10.12 -15.32
N MET A 549 -31.82 11.14 -15.53
CA MET A 549 -30.55 11.28 -14.81
C MET A 549 -30.05 12.74 -14.81
N PRO A 550 -29.21 13.12 -13.85
CA PRO A 550 -28.57 14.44 -13.81
C PRO A 550 -27.80 14.75 -15.09
N TYR A 551 -27.72 16.04 -15.43
CA TYR A 551 -27.01 16.49 -16.64
C TYR A 551 -25.54 16.11 -16.63
N GLN A 552 -24.89 16.19 -15.46
CA GLN A 552 -23.51 15.82 -15.25
C GLN A 552 -23.29 14.32 -15.49
N LEU A 553 -24.11 13.45 -14.91
CA LEU A 553 -23.99 12.00 -15.10
C LEU A 553 -24.23 11.58 -16.57
N TYR A 554 -25.21 12.21 -17.23
CA TYR A 554 -25.42 11.99 -18.67
C TYR A 554 -24.19 12.41 -19.50
N TYR A 555 -23.65 13.59 -19.23
CA TYR A 555 -22.47 14.09 -19.93
C TYR A 555 -21.27 13.16 -19.74
N ASP A 556 -21.02 12.71 -18.51
CA ASP A 556 -19.86 11.88 -18.18
C ASP A 556 -19.94 10.51 -18.86
N THR A 557 -21.11 9.86 -18.82
CA THR A 557 -21.33 8.55 -19.45
C THR A 557 -21.18 8.57 -20.98
N GLN A 558 -21.68 9.63 -21.63
CA GLN A 558 -21.51 9.84 -23.07
C GLN A 558 -20.06 10.18 -23.44
N THR A 559 -19.38 10.96 -22.60
CA THR A 559 -17.97 11.31 -22.78
C THR A 559 -17.06 10.10 -22.63
N MET A 560 -17.28 9.25 -21.63
CA MET A 560 -16.58 7.97 -21.45
C MET A 560 -16.74 7.08 -22.71
N THR A 561 -17.98 6.93 -23.20
CA THR A 561 -18.27 6.12 -24.40
C THR A 561 -17.53 6.66 -25.63
N LYS A 562 -17.59 7.97 -25.84
CA LYS A 562 -16.85 8.65 -26.90
C LYS A 562 -15.35 8.43 -26.77
N ASN A 563 -14.78 8.62 -25.58
CA ASN A 563 -13.34 8.48 -25.36
C ASN A 563 -12.85 7.07 -25.71
N ILE A 564 -13.55 6.03 -25.26
CA ILE A 564 -13.21 4.63 -25.58
C ILE A 564 -13.16 4.41 -27.10
N VAL A 565 -14.19 4.87 -27.84
CA VAL A 565 -14.23 4.76 -29.31
C VAL A 565 -13.04 5.48 -29.97
N PHE A 566 -12.74 6.70 -29.51
CA PHE A 566 -11.59 7.46 -30.00
C PHE A 566 -10.26 6.75 -29.71
N CYS A 567 -10.07 6.22 -28.51
CA CYS A 567 -8.85 5.52 -28.11
C CYS A 567 -8.67 4.20 -28.86
N ILE A 568 -9.75 3.45 -29.15
CA ILE A 568 -9.68 2.28 -30.04
C ILE A 568 -9.19 2.70 -31.42
N ARG A 569 -9.75 3.77 -32.00
CA ARG A 569 -9.33 4.24 -33.33
C ARG A 569 -7.88 4.73 -33.33
N LYS A 570 -7.46 5.45 -32.27
CA LYS A 570 -6.07 5.89 -32.09
C LYS A 570 -5.12 4.69 -31.99
N GLN A 571 -5.50 3.61 -31.30
CA GLN A 571 -4.74 2.36 -31.26
C GLN A 571 -4.67 1.68 -32.64
N GLN A 572 -5.77 1.63 -33.40
CA GLN A 572 -5.76 1.09 -34.76
C GLN A 572 -4.80 1.83 -35.70
N VAL A 573 -4.66 3.15 -35.52
CA VAL A 573 -3.70 3.96 -36.29
C VAL A 573 -2.27 3.75 -35.79
N LEU A 574 -2.06 3.65 -34.48
CA LEU A 574 -0.73 3.48 -33.90
C LEU A 574 -0.17 2.07 -34.15
N ASP A 575 -0.92 1.04 -33.79
CA ASP A 575 -0.63 -0.36 -34.11
C ASP A 575 -1.93 -1.20 -34.10
N PRO A 576 -2.45 -1.60 -35.27
CA PRO A 576 -3.68 -2.39 -35.36
C PRO A 576 -3.54 -3.84 -34.88
N ARG A 577 -2.32 -4.33 -34.63
CA ARG A 577 -2.09 -5.71 -34.15
C ARG A 577 -2.11 -5.82 -32.63
N GLU A 578 -1.96 -4.70 -31.94
CA GLU A 578 -1.97 -4.65 -30.48
C GLU A 578 -3.39 -4.76 -29.93
N LYS A 579 -3.48 -5.35 -28.73
CA LYS A 579 -4.71 -5.46 -27.96
C LYS A 579 -5.08 -4.11 -27.36
N PHE A 580 -6.38 -3.79 -27.31
CA PHE A 580 -6.90 -2.63 -26.60
C PHE A 580 -7.86 -3.11 -25.52
N PHE A 581 -7.46 -2.94 -24.25
CA PHE A 581 -8.31 -3.24 -23.11
C PHE A 581 -9.00 -1.97 -22.64
N ILE A 582 -10.34 -1.93 -22.71
CA ILE A 582 -11.08 -0.72 -22.39
C ILE A 582 -10.93 -0.28 -20.93
N GLY A 583 -10.64 -1.22 -20.01
CA GLY A 583 -10.36 -0.93 -18.60
C GLY A 583 -9.03 -0.25 -18.33
N ASP A 584 -8.17 -0.04 -19.35
CA ASP A 584 -7.01 0.85 -19.23
C ASP A 584 -7.42 2.35 -19.26
N SER A 585 -8.68 2.65 -19.65
CA SER A 585 -9.31 3.99 -19.60
C SER A 585 -9.83 4.27 -18.19
N GLY A 586 -10.03 5.54 -17.84
CA GLY A 586 -10.35 5.97 -16.47
C GLY A 586 -9.10 6.27 -15.64
N ASP A 587 -9.25 6.28 -14.32
CA ASP A 587 -8.22 6.66 -13.35
C ASP A 587 -7.96 5.60 -12.27
N ASP A 588 -8.50 4.38 -12.39
CA ASP A 588 -8.29 3.26 -11.46
C ASP A 588 -6.80 2.99 -11.14
N ARG A 589 -5.89 3.17 -12.12
CA ARG A 589 -4.44 3.03 -11.89
C ARG A 589 -3.88 4.10 -10.92
N LEU A 590 -4.46 5.30 -10.93
CA LEU A 590 -4.13 6.35 -9.97
C LEU A 590 -4.68 6.01 -8.59
N GLU A 591 -5.92 5.53 -8.48
CA GLU A 591 -6.52 5.08 -7.22
C GLU A 591 -5.73 3.92 -6.58
N LEU A 592 -5.35 2.91 -7.37
CA LEU A 592 -4.51 1.78 -6.91
C LEU A 592 -3.15 2.27 -6.37
N HIS A 593 -2.56 3.26 -7.04
CA HIS A 593 -1.31 3.88 -6.60
C HIS A 593 -1.48 4.66 -5.29
N PHE A 594 -2.61 5.34 -5.11
CA PHE A 594 -2.98 5.99 -3.85
C PHE A 594 -3.18 4.98 -2.72
N GLY A 595 -3.90 3.89 -2.97
CA GLY A 595 -4.08 2.80 -2.00
C GLY A 595 -2.73 2.26 -1.52
N ARG A 596 -1.79 2.01 -2.45
CA ARG A 596 -0.42 1.60 -2.11
C ARG A 596 0.33 2.66 -1.32
N THR A 597 0.23 3.92 -1.73
CA THR A 597 0.86 5.07 -1.05
C THR A 597 0.39 5.16 0.40
N GLN A 598 -0.89 4.95 0.67
CA GLN A 598 -1.46 4.92 2.01
C GLN A 598 -0.99 3.69 2.80
N MET A 599 -0.98 2.49 2.19
CA MET A 599 -0.52 1.25 2.82
C MET A 599 0.94 1.30 3.29
N ILE A 600 1.83 1.97 2.55
CA ILE A 600 3.23 2.18 2.95
C ILE A 600 3.32 2.95 4.29
N GLY A 601 2.30 3.73 4.62
CA GLY A 601 2.17 4.44 5.90
C GLY A 601 1.85 3.59 7.12
N GLY A 602 1.44 2.33 6.92
CA GLY A 602 0.97 1.46 7.99
C GLY A 602 -0.18 2.09 8.78
N HIS A 603 0.02 2.30 10.08
CA HIS A 603 -1.00 2.86 10.98
C HIS A 603 -1.19 4.38 10.87
N ASN A 604 -0.38 5.08 10.06
CA ASN A 604 -0.52 6.52 9.85
C ASN A 604 -1.08 6.82 8.45
N SER A 605 -2.42 6.80 8.35
CA SER A 605 -3.15 7.20 7.15
C SER A 605 -3.06 8.70 6.87
N GLY A 606 -2.90 9.53 7.92
CA GLY A 606 -2.57 10.94 7.79
C GLY A 606 -1.15 11.12 7.25
N CYS A 607 -1.01 11.82 6.12
CA CYS A 607 0.27 12.06 5.49
C CYS A 607 0.56 13.54 5.39
N SER A 608 1.71 13.95 5.89
CA SER A 608 2.24 15.28 5.60
C SER A 608 2.69 15.35 4.13
N TYR A 609 2.74 16.54 3.53
CA TYR A 609 3.07 16.67 2.10
C TYR A 609 4.41 16.01 1.69
N SER A 610 5.46 16.12 2.52
CA SER A 610 6.74 15.46 2.25
C SER A 610 6.62 13.94 2.29
N GLN A 611 5.82 13.41 3.23
CA GLN A 611 5.57 11.97 3.33
C GLN A 611 4.82 11.45 2.11
N VAL A 612 3.86 12.19 1.56
CA VAL A 612 3.19 11.77 0.33
C VAL A 612 4.17 11.65 -0.83
N LEU A 613 5.06 12.63 -1.02
CA LEU A 613 6.06 12.56 -2.10
C LEU A 613 6.99 11.34 -1.95
N ASP A 614 7.47 11.08 -0.73
CA ASP A 614 8.32 9.93 -0.44
C ASP A 614 7.58 8.60 -0.66
N ARG A 615 6.30 8.53 -0.27
CA ARG A 615 5.45 7.33 -0.42
C ARG A 615 5.03 7.10 -1.87
N LEU A 616 4.71 8.14 -2.64
CA LEU A 616 4.42 8.04 -4.08
C LEU A 616 5.64 7.54 -4.86
N GLY A 617 6.85 8.03 -4.53
CA GLY A 617 8.10 7.53 -5.11
C GLY A 617 8.38 6.08 -4.70
N ALA A 618 8.15 5.74 -3.42
CA ALA A 618 8.27 4.36 -2.93
C ALA A 618 7.30 3.40 -3.64
N ALA A 619 6.05 3.80 -3.84
CA ALA A 619 5.06 3.01 -4.57
C ALA A 619 5.54 2.71 -6.00
N LYS A 620 6.09 3.72 -6.71
CA LYS A 620 6.66 3.53 -8.06
C LYS A 620 7.86 2.60 -8.09
N ASP A 621 8.72 2.65 -7.08
CA ASP A 621 9.86 1.72 -6.96
C ASP A 621 9.37 0.28 -6.79
N ILE A 622 8.33 0.07 -5.98
CA ILE A 622 7.70 -1.24 -5.78
C ILE A 622 7.11 -1.75 -7.10
N ASP A 623 6.35 -0.91 -7.83
CA ASP A 623 5.79 -1.28 -9.14
C ASP A 623 6.88 -1.67 -10.14
N GLY A 624 7.98 -0.90 -10.16
CA GLY A 624 9.12 -1.20 -11.03
C GLY A 624 9.77 -2.56 -10.70
N VAL A 625 9.87 -2.91 -9.41
CA VAL A 625 10.39 -4.22 -9.00
C VAL A 625 9.44 -5.34 -9.42
N PHE A 626 8.14 -5.22 -9.17
CA PHE A 626 7.16 -6.24 -9.57
C PHE A 626 7.08 -6.41 -11.09
N LYS A 627 7.25 -5.35 -11.87
CA LYS A 627 7.35 -5.46 -13.34
C LYS A 627 8.58 -6.28 -13.78
N ARG A 628 9.73 -6.11 -13.12
CA ARG A 628 10.96 -6.87 -13.43
C ARG A 628 10.93 -8.29 -12.89
N HIS A 629 10.16 -8.52 -11.83
CA HIS A 629 9.99 -9.80 -11.16
C HIS A 629 8.50 -10.17 -11.00
N PRO A 630 7.76 -10.46 -12.09
CA PRO A 630 6.34 -10.82 -11.98
C PRO A 630 6.09 -12.06 -11.12
N GLU A 631 7.09 -12.95 -10.98
CA GLU A 631 7.01 -14.17 -10.18
C GLU A 631 6.89 -13.94 -8.66
N ILE A 632 7.29 -12.75 -8.18
CA ILE A 632 7.22 -12.39 -6.75
C ILE A 632 6.07 -11.44 -6.43
N ASP A 633 5.26 -11.07 -7.41
CA ASP A 633 4.03 -10.29 -7.21
C ASP A 633 2.81 -11.24 -7.16
N PRO A 634 2.34 -11.64 -5.97
CA PRO A 634 1.13 -12.45 -5.86
C PRO A 634 -0.14 -11.65 -6.22
N GLY A 635 -0.04 -10.33 -6.41
CA GLY A 635 -1.14 -9.39 -6.41
C GLY A 635 -1.80 -9.28 -5.02
N HIS A 636 -2.83 -8.44 -4.92
CA HIS A 636 -3.66 -8.40 -3.71
C HIS A 636 -4.30 -9.76 -3.44
N ARG A 637 -4.39 -10.18 -2.16
CA ARG A 637 -4.90 -11.50 -1.73
C ARG A 637 -6.29 -11.75 -2.32
N ARG A 638 -6.32 -12.50 -3.42
CA ARG A 638 -7.52 -12.85 -4.16
C ARG A 638 -8.39 -13.79 -3.32
N LEU A 639 -9.58 -13.36 -2.96
CA LEU A 639 -10.62 -14.29 -2.52
C LEU A 639 -11.00 -15.15 -3.74
N LYS A 640 -11.07 -16.48 -3.56
CA LYS A 640 -11.18 -17.45 -4.67
C LYS A 640 -12.33 -17.09 -5.62
N MET A 641 -12.00 -17.03 -6.91
CA MET A 641 -12.96 -16.86 -8.00
C MET A 641 -13.94 -18.04 -7.99
N GLY A 642 -15.21 -17.78 -7.71
CA GLY A 642 -16.27 -18.80 -7.71
C GLY A 642 -17.29 -18.70 -6.57
N THR A 643 -17.03 -17.93 -5.51
CA THR A 643 -17.96 -17.85 -4.36
C THR A 643 -18.45 -16.44 -4.00
N ARG A 644 -17.85 -15.36 -4.51
CA ARG A 644 -18.30 -13.97 -4.29
C ARG A 644 -18.08 -13.05 -5.51
N HIS A 645 -18.98 -12.09 -5.70
CA HIS A 645 -18.95 -11.07 -6.75
C HIS A 645 -17.85 -10.00 -6.53
N GLU A 646 -17.19 -10.01 -5.37
CA GLU A 646 -15.98 -9.22 -5.01
C GLU A 646 -14.79 -9.41 -5.99
N THR A 647 -14.89 -10.33 -6.96
CA THR A 647 -13.83 -10.61 -7.95
C THR A 647 -13.96 -9.80 -9.26
N VAL A 648 -15.09 -9.13 -9.49
CA VAL A 648 -15.32 -8.34 -10.72
C VAL A 648 -14.50 -7.05 -10.74
N ASP A 649 -14.20 -6.48 -9.58
CA ASP A 649 -13.42 -5.23 -9.43
C ASP A 649 -11.90 -5.40 -9.71
N HIS A 650 -11.46 -6.64 -9.96
CA HIS A 650 -10.05 -6.99 -10.20
C HIS A 650 -9.81 -7.66 -11.55
N ILE A 651 -10.72 -7.48 -12.51
CA ILE A 651 -10.52 -7.99 -13.88
C ILE A 651 -9.38 -7.23 -14.54
N ASN A 652 -8.38 -7.96 -15.04
CA ASN A 652 -7.23 -7.40 -15.73
C ASN A 652 -7.13 -7.90 -17.19
N ARG A 653 -6.15 -7.36 -17.93
CA ARG A 653 -5.90 -7.68 -19.34
C ARG A 653 -5.66 -9.16 -19.59
N GLU A 654 -4.98 -9.85 -18.68
CA GLU A 654 -4.61 -11.26 -18.83
C GLU A 654 -5.81 -12.20 -18.65
N MET A 655 -6.80 -11.78 -17.87
CA MET A 655 -8.05 -12.53 -17.65
C MET A 655 -9.01 -12.43 -18.84
N TRP A 656 -8.81 -11.47 -19.74
CA TRP A 656 -9.71 -11.24 -20.87
C TRP A 656 -9.53 -12.32 -21.96
N ARG A 657 -10.59 -13.09 -22.20
CA ARG A 657 -10.61 -14.21 -23.16
C ARG A 657 -11.09 -13.80 -24.55
N GLY A 658 -11.97 -12.80 -24.63
CA GLY A 658 -12.47 -12.28 -25.89
C GLY A 658 -11.38 -11.66 -26.76
N ASP A 659 -11.60 -11.62 -28.07
CA ASP A 659 -10.66 -11.03 -29.01
C ASP A 659 -10.68 -9.49 -28.91
N ILE A 660 -9.65 -8.94 -28.27
CA ILE A 660 -9.48 -7.51 -28.05
C ILE A 660 -8.42 -6.86 -28.93
N VAL A 661 -8.03 -7.50 -30.04
CA VAL A 661 -7.11 -6.91 -31.02
C VAL A 661 -7.80 -5.73 -31.73
N SER A 662 -7.21 -4.53 -31.60
CA SER A 662 -7.82 -3.28 -32.05
C SER A 662 -8.17 -3.27 -33.54
N GLY A 663 -7.29 -3.77 -34.41
CA GLY A 663 -7.47 -3.80 -35.86
C GLY A 663 -8.51 -4.79 -36.37
N ARG A 664 -9.07 -5.65 -35.51
CA ARG A 664 -10.18 -6.56 -35.86
C ARG A 664 -11.55 -5.97 -35.56
N CYS A 665 -11.60 -4.85 -34.85
CA CYS A 665 -12.83 -4.15 -34.54
C CYS A 665 -13.17 -3.14 -35.66
N ASP A 666 -14.20 -3.42 -36.44
CA ASP A 666 -14.75 -2.42 -37.36
C ASP A 666 -15.70 -1.48 -36.62
N LEU A 667 -15.19 -0.30 -36.25
CA LEU A 667 -15.90 0.66 -35.40
C LEU A 667 -17.25 1.12 -36.00
N PRO A 668 -17.36 1.49 -37.30
CA PRO A 668 -18.63 1.92 -37.88
C PRO A 668 -19.69 0.82 -37.86
N SER A 669 -19.34 -0.41 -38.26
CA SER A 669 -20.30 -1.52 -38.19
C SER A 669 -20.69 -1.86 -36.75
N ALA A 670 -19.73 -1.87 -35.82
CA ALA A 670 -20.03 -2.13 -34.40
C ALA A 670 -20.96 -1.06 -33.80
N TRP A 671 -20.73 0.20 -34.14
CA TRP A 671 -21.58 1.32 -33.72
C TRP A 671 -22.99 1.21 -34.29
N GLN A 672 -23.11 0.94 -35.58
CA GLN A 672 -24.41 0.75 -36.23
C GLN A 672 -25.17 -0.44 -35.64
N MET A 673 -24.50 -1.57 -35.41
CA MET A 673 -25.13 -2.74 -34.78
C MET A 673 -25.63 -2.42 -33.35
N GLY A 674 -24.87 -1.64 -32.57
CA GLY A 674 -25.35 -1.16 -31.27
C GLY A 674 -26.55 -0.22 -31.38
N CYS A 675 -26.59 0.65 -32.40
CA CYS A 675 -27.75 1.49 -32.72
C CYS A 675 -28.98 0.63 -33.03
N ASP A 676 -28.83 -0.42 -33.84
CA ASP A 676 -29.91 -1.34 -34.22
C ASP A 676 -30.44 -2.13 -33.00
N MET A 677 -29.54 -2.53 -32.09
CA MET A 677 -29.91 -3.15 -30.81
C MET A 677 -30.75 -2.18 -29.96
N ALA A 678 -30.31 -0.93 -29.82
CA ALA A 678 -31.05 0.10 -29.09
C ALA A 678 -32.41 0.37 -29.72
N LEU A 679 -32.51 0.45 -31.06
CA LEU A 679 -33.77 0.61 -31.78
C LEU A 679 -34.74 -0.55 -31.52
N SER A 680 -34.25 -1.78 -31.50
CA SER A 680 -35.05 -2.97 -31.17
C SER A 680 -35.63 -2.92 -29.75
N ILE A 681 -34.86 -2.40 -28.79
CA ILE A 681 -35.32 -2.19 -27.41
C ILE A 681 -36.33 -1.04 -27.34
N LEU A 682 -36.02 0.11 -27.94
CA LEU A 682 -36.86 1.30 -27.90
C LEU A 682 -38.22 1.10 -28.60
N THR A 683 -38.25 0.35 -29.71
CA THR A 683 -39.49 0.01 -30.43
C THR A 683 -40.45 -0.84 -29.58
N ARG A 684 -39.92 -1.63 -28.63
CA ARG A 684 -40.70 -2.42 -27.66
C ARG A 684 -40.97 -1.66 -26.35
N SER A 685 -40.38 -0.49 -26.19
CA SER A 685 -40.55 0.37 -25.01
C SER A 685 -41.75 1.31 -25.17
N GLN A 686 -42.02 2.14 -24.15
CA GLN A 686 -43.06 3.17 -24.21
C GLN A 686 -42.50 4.57 -24.50
N ILE A 687 -41.26 4.68 -24.96
CA ILE A 687 -40.66 5.95 -25.38
C ILE A 687 -41.29 6.39 -26.72
N ASP A 688 -41.55 7.69 -26.88
CA ASP A 688 -42.07 8.24 -28.14
C ASP A 688 -41.02 8.13 -29.27
N PRO A 689 -41.37 7.58 -30.46
CA PRO A 689 -40.49 7.53 -31.63
C PRO A 689 -39.80 8.84 -32.03
N ILE A 690 -40.37 10.00 -31.68
CA ILE A 690 -39.74 11.30 -31.91
C ILE A 690 -38.38 11.45 -31.20
N ASN A 691 -38.16 10.68 -30.13
CA ASN A 691 -36.94 10.72 -29.33
C ASN A 691 -35.84 9.77 -29.83
N PHE A 692 -36.17 8.84 -30.74
CA PHE A 692 -35.21 7.84 -31.26
C PHE A 692 -35.26 7.64 -32.78
N SER A 693 -35.83 8.60 -33.53
CA SER A 693 -35.65 8.67 -34.98
C SER A 693 -34.23 9.14 -35.33
N PHE A 694 -33.22 8.31 -35.02
CA PHE A 694 -31.80 8.67 -35.11
C PHE A 694 -31.37 9.23 -36.46
N PRO A 695 -31.77 8.68 -37.63
CA PRO A 695 -31.41 9.25 -38.92
C PRO A 695 -31.91 10.69 -39.11
N THR A 696 -33.11 10.99 -38.62
CA THR A 696 -33.69 12.34 -38.67
C THR A 696 -32.99 13.26 -37.69
N LEU A 697 -32.77 12.80 -36.46
CA LEU A 697 -32.17 13.59 -35.39
C LEU A 697 -30.71 13.97 -35.68
N PHE A 698 -29.91 13.01 -36.15
CA PHE A 698 -28.48 13.23 -36.45
C PHE A 698 -28.24 13.82 -37.85
N SER A 699 -29.29 14.11 -38.62
CA SER A 699 -29.16 14.92 -39.84
C SER A 699 -28.86 16.40 -39.54
N ASP A 700 -29.21 16.86 -38.34
CA ASP A 700 -28.82 18.18 -37.84
C ASP A 700 -27.43 18.10 -37.17
N PRO A 701 -26.39 18.75 -37.71
CA PRO A 701 -25.04 18.74 -37.12
C PRO A 701 -24.96 19.39 -35.74
N ALA A 702 -26.00 20.12 -35.31
CA ALA A 702 -26.09 20.65 -33.95
C ALA A 702 -26.45 19.56 -32.92
N VAL A 703 -27.01 18.42 -33.36
CA VAL A 703 -27.46 17.32 -32.50
C VAL A 703 -26.47 16.16 -32.56
N ASP A 704 -25.98 15.76 -31.40
CA ASP A 704 -25.13 14.57 -31.22
C ASP A 704 -25.34 14.00 -29.80
N MET A 705 -24.65 12.90 -29.47
CA MET A 705 -24.77 12.25 -28.17
C MET A 705 -24.48 13.15 -26.96
N LEU A 706 -23.69 14.22 -27.11
CA LEU A 706 -23.40 15.18 -26.05
C LEU A 706 -24.31 16.42 -26.09
N ARG A 707 -24.98 16.66 -27.23
CA ARG A 707 -25.90 17.77 -27.47
C ARG A 707 -27.28 17.23 -27.83
N PRO A 708 -27.98 16.55 -26.91
CA PRO A 708 -29.19 15.81 -27.23
C PRO A 708 -30.35 16.68 -27.70
N PHE A 709 -30.36 18.00 -27.44
CA PHE A 709 -31.41 18.92 -27.88
C PHE A 709 -30.93 19.94 -28.94
N GLY A 710 -29.69 19.82 -29.42
CA GLY A 710 -29.10 20.79 -30.34
C GLY A 710 -28.71 22.12 -29.67
N MET A 711 -28.75 23.19 -30.46
CA MET A 711 -28.52 24.58 -30.01
C MET A 711 -27.10 24.90 -29.49
N ASN A 712 -26.10 24.08 -29.83
CA ASN A 712 -24.72 24.19 -29.33
C ASN A 712 -24.62 24.24 -27.80
N LYS A 713 -25.58 23.65 -27.09
CA LYS A 713 -25.61 23.63 -25.63
C LYS A 713 -25.18 22.26 -25.09
N TYR A 714 -24.10 22.26 -24.32
CA TYR A 714 -23.65 21.10 -23.55
C TYR A 714 -24.25 21.18 -22.14
N LEU A 715 -24.99 20.15 -21.75
CA LEU A 715 -25.65 20.11 -20.45
C LEU A 715 -24.66 19.64 -19.37
N GLY A 716 -24.73 20.23 -18.17
CA GLY A 716 -23.89 19.83 -17.03
C GLY A 716 -22.46 20.40 -17.05
N ILE A 717 -22.19 21.42 -17.88
CA ILE A 717 -20.86 22.07 -18.00
C ILE A 717 -20.79 23.47 -17.38
N SER A 718 -21.88 24.25 -17.42
CA SER A 718 -21.89 25.62 -16.90
C SER A 718 -22.54 25.70 -15.52
N ASP A 719 -22.05 26.58 -14.66
CA ASP A 719 -22.60 26.89 -13.32
C ASP A 719 -24.11 27.20 -13.33
N ALA A 720 -24.63 27.76 -14.44
CA ALA A 720 -26.06 28.06 -14.61
C ALA A 720 -26.93 26.83 -14.93
N ASP A 721 -26.30 25.72 -15.33
CA ASP A 721 -26.92 24.42 -15.63
C ASP A 721 -26.53 23.36 -14.60
N GLU A 722 -25.77 23.72 -13.55
CA GLU A 722 -25.51 22.83 -12.42
C GLU A 722 -26.81 22.60 -11.66
N ASP A 723 -27.16 21.33 -11.48
CA ASP A 723 -28.20 20.96 -10.55
C ASP A 723 -27.71 21.23 -9.12
N PRO A 724 -28.33 22.16 -8.36
CA PRO A 724 -27.89 22.48 -7.00
C PRO A 724 -27.98 21.27 -6.04
N GLU A 725 -28.70 20.21 -6.42
CA GLU A 725 -28.73 18.92 -5.74
C GLU A 725 -28.54 17.77 -6.77
N ASP A 726 -27.29 17.51 -7.21
CA ASP A 726 -26.97 16.31 -8.01
C ASP A 726 -27.23 15.04 -7.17
N ALA A 727 -28.42 14.47 -7.31
CA ALA A 727 -28.87 13.25 -6.63
C ALA A 727 -28.03 11.98 -6.94
N SER A 728 -27.11 12.04 -7.90
CA SER A 728 -26.15 10.96 -8.16
C SER A 728 -24.89 11.02 -7.29
N VAL A 729 -24.70 12.10 -6.54
CA VAL A 729 -23.59 12.30 -5.62
C VAL A 729 -24.12 12.15 -4.18
N PRO A 730 -23.49 11.32 -3.33
CA PRO A 730 -23.92 11.21 -1.93
C PRO A 730 -23.76 12.56 -1.22
N PRO A 731 -24.68 12.94 -0.31
CA PRO A 731 -24.55 14.18 0.44
C PRO A 731 -23.25 14.17 1.25
N ASN A 732 -22.49 15.26 1.18
CA ASN A 732 -21.28 15.41 2.00
C ASN A 732 -21.65 15.25 3.48
N PRO A 733 -20.87 14.51 4.29
CA PRO A 733 -21.02 14.56 5.74
C PRO A 733 -20.85 16.01 6.18
N VAL A 734 -21.91 16.58 6.73
CA VAL A 734 -21.95 17.97 7.17
C VAL A 734 -20.86 18.16 8.22
N ALA A 735 -19.79 18.87 7.87
CA ALA A 735 -18.90 19.46 8.87
C ALA A 735 -19.77 20.40 9.72
N PRO A 736 -19.68 20.38 11.06
CA PRO A 736 -20.51 21.21 11.92
C PRO A 736 -20.35 22.67 11.50
N GLN A 737 -21.42 23.25 10.96
CA GLN A 737 -21.46 24.66 10.63
C GLN A 737 -21.29 25.45 11.94
N ILE A 738 -20.15 26.13 12.07
CA ILE A 738 -20.01 27.18 13.07
C ILE A 738 -21.01 28.26 12.64
N LEU A 739 -22.11 28.37 13.37
CA LEU A 739 -23.06 29.46 13.21
C LEU A 739 -22.32 30.77 13.46
N ASP A 740 -22.19 31.60 12.42
CA ASP A 740 -21.73 32.98 12.54
C ASP A 740 -22.69 33.74 13.47
N VAL A 741 -22.27 33.94 14.72
CA VAL A 741 -22.91 34.91 15.62
C VAL A 741 -22.24 36.26 15.38
N PRO A 742 -22.98 37.32 15.02
CA PRO A 742 -22.41 38.66 14.87
C PRO A 742 -21.91 39.14 16.24
N SER A 743 -20.59 39.34 16.37
CA SER A 743 -19.98 39.89 17.57
C SER A 743 -20.26 41.40 17.67
N LEU A 744 -21.20 41.77 18.53
CA LEU A 744 -21.33 43.14 19.02
C LEU A 744 -20.16 43.45 19.99
N PRO A 745 -19.51 44.62 19.91
CA PRO A 745 -18.41 44.97 20.80
C PRO A 745 -18.96 45.36 22.18
N LEU A 746 -18.57 44.63 23.22
CA LEU A 746 -18.78 45.05 24.61
C LEU A 746 -17.49 45.68 25.19
N PRO A 747 -17.61 46.79 25.94
CA PRO A 747 -16.46 47.49 26.50
C PRO A 747 -15.98 46.83 27.80
N TYR A 748 -14.67 46.71 27.94
CA TYR A 748 -13.98 46.32 29.17
C TYR A 748 -14.30 47.28 30.33
N PRO A 749 -14.49 46.76 31.54
CA PRO A 749 -14.04 47.43 32.74
C PRO A 749 -12.82 46.70 33.34
N ASP A 750 -11.76 47.49 33.52
CA ASP A 750 -10.73 47.27 34.54
C ASP A 750 -11.38 46.97 35.89
N ILE A 751 -10.83 46.01 36.65
CA ILE A 751 -10.54 46.12 38.09
C ILE A 751 -9.64 44.94 38.49
N THR A 752 -8.50 45.33 39.05
CA THR A 752 -7.53 44.58 39.84
C THR A 752 -8.16 43.87 41.04
N HIS A 753 -7.83 42.61 41.31
CA HIS A 753 -7.27 42.18 42.60
C HIS A 753 -6.73 40.75 42.54
N THR A 754 -5.58 40.62 43.19
CA THR A 754 -4.71 39.47 43.43
C THR A 754 -5.34 38.41 44.30
N ASP A 755 -5.14 37.14 43.96
CA ASP A 755 -4.83 36.08 44.93
C ASP A 755 -3.85 35.08 44.31
N VAL A 756 -2.78 34.86 45.07
CA VAL A 756 -1.64 33.98 44.78
C VAL A 756 -2.00 32.58 45.26
N ASP A 757 -1.75 31.55 44.45
CA ASP A 757 -1.14 30.30 44.92
C ASP A 757 -0.76 29.34 43.77
N ASP A 758 0.53 28.99 43.80
CA ASP A 758 1.30 27.89 43.19
C ASP A 758 1.33 27.63 41.67
N GLU A 759 2.36 28.25 41.08
CA GLU A 759 3.02 27.90 39.83
C GLU A 759 3.49 26.43 39.80
N SER A 760 2.99 25.66 38.82
CA SER A 760 3.83 24.69 38.12
C SER A 760 4.17 25.33 36.78
N ALA A 761 5.41 25.82 36.65
CA ALA A 761 5.88 26.59 35.51
C ALA A 761 5.72 25.80 34.19
N GLU A 762 4.65 26.08 33.45
CA GLU A 762 4.55 25.74 32.05
C GLU A 762 5.59 26.59 31.31
N LEU A 763 6.52 25.94 30.61
CA LEU A 763 7.51 26.64 29.78
C LEU A 763 6.75 27.54 28.79
N THR A 764 7.07 28.82 28.79
CA THR A 764 6.55 29.74 27.79
C THR A 764 6.97 29.28 26.39
N PHE A 765 6.20 29.66 25.36
CA PHE A 765 6.49 29.30 23.97
C PHE A 765 7.95 29.61 23.56
N GLU A 766 8.50 30.68 24.12
CA GLU A 766 9.86 31.13 23.89
C GLU A 766 10.88 30.28 24.64
N GLU A 767 10.54 29.80 25.84
CA GLU A 767 11.34 28.84 26.62
C GLU A 767 11.37 27.46 25.95
N ALA A 768 10.29 27.03 25.29
CA ALA A 768 10.26 25.78 24.52
C ALA A 768 11.18 25.81 23.29
N LEU A 769 11.24 26.95 22.58
CA LEU A 769 12.19 27.19 21.48
C LEU A 769 13.65 27.18 21.98
N ILE A 770 13.89 27.78 23.15
CA ILE A 770 15.22 27.84 23.81
C ILE A 770 15.66 26.45 24.28
N ALA A 771 14.79 25.70 24.96
CA ALA A 771 15.08 24.35 25.46
C ALA A 771 15.38 23.35 24.34
N GLN A 772 14.72 23.50 23.18
CA GLN A 772 14.98 22.62 22.03
C GLN A 772 16.31 22.95 21.32
N ALA A 773 16.72 24.23 21.30
CA ALA A 773 18.04 24.62 20.80
C ALA A 773 19.19 24.01 21.62
N ASP A 774 18.98 23.73 22.91
CA ASP A 774 19.97 23.10 23.79
C ASP A 774 20.11 21.57 23.54
N ALA A 775 19.12 20.93 22.89
CA ALA A 775 19.12 19.50 22.59
C ALA A 775 19.79 19.13 21.24
N ASP A 776 19.88 20.07 20.30
CA ASP A 776 20.31 19.84 18.91
C ASP A 776 21.79 20.20 18.63
N ILE A 777 22.62 20.45 19.66
CA ILE A 777 24.04 20.82 19.49
C ILE A 777 24.92 19.57 19.25
N PRO A 778 25.56 19.40 18.07
CA PRO A 778 26.62 18.42 17.90
C PRO A 778 27.91 18.96 18.54
N SER A 779 28.47 18.20 19.47
CA SER A 779 29.68 18.56 20.19
C SER A 779 30.97 18.30 19.37
N THR A 780 31.34 19.20 18.45
CA THR A 780 32.76 19.46 18.08
C THR A 780 32.91 20.72 17.19
N PRO A 781 33.88 21.63 17.44
CA PRO A 781 34.13 22.78 16.58
C PRO A 781 35.19 22.46 15.51
N LEU A 782 35.05 22.99 14.28
CA LEU A 782 36.15 23.27 13.35
C LEU A 782 35.75 24.36 12.33
N HIS A 783 36.78 25.06 11.82
CA HIS A 783 36.85 26.46 11.40
C HIS A 783 36.05 26.93 10.15
N GLN A 784 35.48 28.13 10.31
CA GLN A 784 35.38 29.33 9.43
C GLN A 784 34.77 29.28 8.01
N VAL A 785 33.65 30.01 7.87
CA VAL A 785 33.51 31.21 7.03
C VAL A 785 32.65 32.24 7.80
N GLN A 786 33.12 33.48 7.98
CA GLN A 786 32.38 34.57 8.66
C GLN A 786 31.26 35.15 7.77
N PRO A 787 30.08 35.43 8.35
CA PRO A 787 29.74 36.82 8.65
C PRO A 787 29.13 37.05 10.05
N ASP A 788 29.32 38.29 10.54
CA ASP A 788 28.85 38.95 11.77
C ASP A 788 29.51 38.57 13.12
N PRO A 789 30.25 39.47 13.82
CA PRO A 789 31.01 39.15 15.05
C PRO A 789 30.18 38.82 16.30
N SER A 790 28.85 39.00 16.26
CA SER A 790 27.95 38.80 17.40
C SER A 790 27.12 37.51 17.35
N ALA A 791 27.19 36.73 16.26
CA ALA A 791 26.43 35.49 16.12
C ALA A 791 27.30 34.26 16.45
N PRO A 792 26.74 33.21 17.10
CA PRO A 792 27.45 31.95 17.31
C PRO A 792 27.80 31.27 15.97
N PRO A 793 28.87 30.45 15.91
CA PRO A 793 29.25 29.75 14.69
C PRO A 793 28.11 28.88 14.17
N LEU A 794 27.92 28.88 12.85
CA LEU A 794 26.92 28.05 12.18
C LEU A 794 27.12 26.56 12.54
N PRO A 795 26.04 25.79 12.78
CA PRO A 795 26.14 24.37 13.03
C PRO A 795 26.81 23.66 11.84
N GLY A 796 27.83 22.86 12.11
CA GLY A 796 28.61 22.13 11.11
C GLY A 796 28.93 20.72 11.56
N GLY A 797 29.06 19.80 10.60
CA GLY A 797 29.38 18.39 10.86
C GLY A 797 28.88 17.46 9.74
N PRO A 798 29.26 16.17 9.75
CA PRO A 798 28.80 15.21 8.75
C PRO A 798 27.27 15.09 8.77
N GLY A 799 26.61 15.47 7.67
CA GLY A 799 25.16 15.41 7.52
C GLY A 799 24.39 16.65 8.01
N VAL A 800 25.07 17.66 8.54
CA VAL A 800 24.47 18.95 8.91
C VAL A 800 24.56 19.91 7.74
N ARG A 801 23.44 20.51 7.35
CA ARG A 801 23.40 21.56 6.33
C ARG A 801 23.19 22.91 7.02
N PRO A 802 24.18 23.83 6.95
CA PRO A 802 24.06 25.15 7.59
C PRO A 802 22.82 25.94 7.11
N GLU A 803 22.43 25.72 5.86
CA GLU A 803 21.24 26.32 5.24
C GLU A 803 19.92 25.93 5.92
N ASP A 804 19.87 24.80 6.63
CA ASP A 804 18.66 24.29 7.27
C ASP A 804 18.41 24.94 8.66
N TYR A 805 19.21 25.93 9.06
CA TYR A 805 19.11 26.63 10.32
C TYR A 805 18.78 28.12 10.14
N VAL A 806 18.09 28.71 11.11
CA VAL A 806 17.86 30.15 11.24
C VAL A 806 18.29 30.63 12.61
N LEU A 807 18.81 31.86 12.68
CA LEU A 807 19.22 32.48 13.93
C LEU A 807 18.01 33.10 14.64
N PHE A 808 17.79 32.75 15.90
CA PHE A 808 16.78 33.34 16.77
C PHE A 808 17.35 33.55 18.17
N LYS A 809 17.26 34.77 18.71
CA LYS A 809 17.81 35.15 20.04
C LYS A 809 19.24 34.60 20.29
N ASN A 810 20.15 34.78 19.32
CA ASN A 810 21.54 34.26 19.34
C ASN A 810 21.67 32.73 19.45
N ARG A 811 20.68 31.97 18.99
CA ARG A 811 20.73 30.50 18.89
C ARG A 811 20.34 30.05 17.49
N TRP A 812 21.01 29.02 16.98
CA TRP A 812 20.66 28.39 15.71
C TRP A 812 19.55 27.37 15.92
N ILE A 813 18.44 27.55 15.23
CA ILE A 813 17.27 26.66 15.32
C ILE A 813 17.01 26.06 13.95
N HIS A 814 16.81 24.75 13.91
CA HIS A 814 16.52 24.05 12.66
C HIS A 814 15.15 24.50 12.09
N LYS A 815 15.08 24.75 10.78
CA LYS A 815 13.89 25.28 10.09
C LYS A 815 12.67 24.39 10.20
N GLN A 816 12.85 23.07 10.28
CA GLN A 816 11.74 22.14 10.54
C GLN A 816 11.11 22.39 11.93
N THR A 817 11.93 22.70 12.93
CA THR A 817 11.46 23.07 14.28
C THR A 817 10.69 24.39 14.22
N VAL A 818 11.18 25.37 13.45
CA VAL A 818 10.45 26.63 13.23
C VAL A 818 9.10 26.40 12.55
N CYS A 819 9.02 25.56 11.50
CA CYS A 819 7.74 25.21 10.88
C CYS A 819 6.75 24.62 11.89
N ARG A 820 7.22 23.67 12.72
CA ARG A 820 6.39 23.01 13.74
C ARG A 820 5.92 23.95 14.85
N LEU A 821 6.81 24.81 15.34
CA LEU A 821 6.51 25.64 16.51
C LEU A 821 5.79 26.93 16.12
N VAL A 822 6.16 27.57 15.00
CA VAL A 822 5.65 28.89 14.61
C VAL A 822 4.51 28.79 13.61
N ILE A 823 4.67 28.03 12.53
CA ILE A 823 3.69 27.99 11.43
C ILE A 823 2.55 27.03 11.77
N ASN A 824 2.88 25.85 12.29
CA ASN A 824 1.91 24.82 12.66
C ASN A 824 1.54 24.89 14.15
N LYS A 825 1.46 26.11 14.72
CA LYS A 825 1.27 26.30 16.17
C LYS A 825 0.00 25.61 16.69
N ASP A 826 -1.06 25.67 15.91
CA ASP A 826 -2.39 25.15 16.26
C ASP A 826 -2.64 23.72 15.76
N PHE A 827 -1.66 23.11 15.07
CA PHE A 827 -1.77 21.75 14.56
C PHE A 827 -1.55 20.71 15.68
N ILE A 828 -2.53 19.83 15.88
CA ILE A 828 -2.49 18.72 16.84
C ILE A 828 -2.73 17.41 16.08
N SER A 829 -1.68 16.65 15.77
CA SER A 829 -1.83 15.27 15.29
C SER A 829 -2.10 14.32 16.47
N LYS A 830 -2.95 13.31 16.28
CA LYS A 830 -3.05 12.16 17.21
C LYS A 830 -1.85 11.24 16.97
N SER A 831 -0.76 11.42 17.71
CA SER A 831 0.50 10.71 17.46
C SER A 831 0.96 9.82 18.62
N CYS A 832 1.54 8.66 18.28
CA CYS A 832 2.22 7.74 19.20
C CYS A 832 3.69 8.15 19.51
N ASN A 833 4.16 9.29 18.97
CA ASN A 833 5.54 9.73 19.11
C ASN A 833 5.85 10.28 20.52
N ARG A 834 6.94 9.83 21.14
CA ARG A 834 7.35 10.24 22.51
C ARG A 834 7.56 11.75 22.65
N LEU A 835 7.98 12.43 21.60
CA LEU A 835 8.24 13.89 21.60
C LEU A 835 6.98 14.72 21.32
N GLU A 836 5.87 14.11 20.91
CA GLU A 836 4.56 14.77 20.78
C GLU A 836 3.78 14.73 22.10
N ARG A 837 4.08 13.75 22.97
CA ARG A 837 3.66 13.70 24.39
C ARG A 837 4.25 14.80 25.27
N VAL A 838 5.22 15.58 24.78
CA VAL A 838 5.77 16.72 25.54
C VAL A 838 4.93 17.98 25.32
N ARG A 839 4.20 18.08 24.19
CA ARG A 839 3.24 19.17 23.91
C ARG A 839 1.83 18.85 24.36
N ALA A 840 1.38 17.61 24.14
CA ALA A 840 0.27 17.07 24.90
C ALA A 840 0.84 16.70 26.28
N GLY A 841 1.05 17.71 27.13
CA GLY A 841 1.33 17.48 28.55
C GLY A 841 0.43 16.36 29.05
N TYR A 842 0.92 15.57 30.02
CA TYR A 842 0.11 14.60 30.76
C TYR A 842 -1.34 15.00 30.69
N THR A 843 -2.17 14.18 30.04
CA THR A 843 -3.61 14.41 30.00
C THR A 843 -4.01 14.84 31.39
N LYS A 844 -4.28 16.14 31.59
CA LYS A 844 -5.04 16.60 32.75
C LYS A 844 -6.41 16.03 32.49
N VAL A 845 -6.58 14.76 32.88
CA VAL A 845 -7.86 14.29 33.38
C VAL A 845 -8.21 15.36 34.41
N ASN A 846 -9.33 16.05 34.18
CA ASN A 846 -9.78 17.24 34.92
C ASN A 846 -9.28 18.57 34.33
N LYS A 847 -9.81 18.97 33.16
CA LYS A 847 -10.11 20.40 32.97
C LYS A 847 -11.17 20.76 34.00
N ARG A 848 -10.82 21.51 35.05
CA ARG A 848 -11.81 22.21 35.87
C ARG A 848 -12.55 23.17 34.95
N ILE A 849 -13.81 22.88 34.69
CA ILE A 849 -14.74 23.82 34.05
C ILE A 849 -14.97 24.93 35.06
N ASP A 850 -14.65 26.17 34.68
CA ASP A 850 -14.99 27.34 35.48
C ASP A 850 -16.51 27.54 35.42
N MET A 851 -17.20 27.10 36.48
CA MET A 851 -18.67 27.19 36.59
C MET A 851 -19.16 28.58 37.04
N SER A 852 -18.27 29.57 37.19
CA SER A 852 -18.66 30.91 37.65
C SER A 852 -19.40 31.75 36.59
N ALA A 853 -19.49 31.29 35.33
CA ALA A 853 -20.02 32.07 34.21
C ALA A 853 -21.55 32.04 34.01
N GLY A 854 -22.33 31.40 34.90
CA GLY A 854 -23.79 31.58 34.98
C GLY A 854 -24.62 31.24 33.72
N ARG A 855 -24.08 30.49 32.74
CA ARG A 855 -24.79 30.09 31.51
C ARG A 855 -24.65 28.59 31.25
N ILE A 856 -25.58 27.83 31.82
CA ILE A 856 -25.69 26.36 31.70
C ILE A 856 -26.39 25.89 30.40
N THR A 857 -26.93 26.81 29.60
CA THR A 857 -27.69 26.48 28.38
C THR A 857 -26.89 26.64 27.09
N ASP A 858 -25.56 26.78 27.15
CA ASP A 858 -24.74 26.89 25.94
C ASP A 858 -24.57 25.50 25.31
N GLY A 859 -24.99 25.35 24.05
CA GLY A 859 -25.08 24.05 23.35
C GLY A 859 -23.72 23.38 23.09
N ASN A 860 -22.61 24.05 23.42
CA ASN A 860 -21.25 23.56 23.24
C ASN A 860 -20.61 22.98 24.52
N LEU A 861 -21.33 22.99 25.66
CA LEU A 861 -20.80 22.49 26.94
C LEU A 861 -20.89 20.97 27.13
N PHE A 862 -21.73 20.29 26.34
CA PHE A 862 -21.96 18.85 26.43
C PHE A 862 -21.85 18.22 25.04
N LEU A 863 -21.05 17.16 24.91
CA LEU A 863 -21.00 16.33 23.71
C LEU A 863 -22.22 15.40 23.67
N VAL A 864 -22.67 15.04 22.47
CA VAL A 864 -23.74 14.05 22.28
C VAL A 864 -23.26 12.70 22.83
N GLY A 865 -23.99 12.16 23.82
CA GLY A 865 -23.60 10.96 24.58
C GLY A 865 -23.13 11.24 26.02
N ASP A 866 -22.92 12.50 26.40
CA ASP A 866 -22.50 12.85 27.76
C ASP A 866 -23.62 12.64 28.79
N ILE A 867 -23.26 12.10 29.95
CA ILE A 867 -24.15 11.91 31.11
C ILE A 867 -23.80 12.94 32.18
N PHE A 868 -24.82 13.59 32.74
CA PHE A 868 -24.63 14.58 33.81
C PHE A 868 -25.71 14.47 34.90
N LEU A 869 -25.38 14.91 36.12
CA LEU A 869 -26.34 15.05 37.22
C LEU A 869 -26.94 16.46 37.18
N THR A 870 -28.25 16.57 37.30
CA THR A 870 -28.89 17.88 37.41
C THR A 870 -30.15 17.84 38.25
N LEU A 871 -30.56 19.00 38.76
CA LEU A 871 -31.86 19.18 39.37
C LEU A 871 -32.91 19.35 38.26
N ILE A 872 -33.92 18.48 38.25
CA ILE A 872 -35.03 18.50 37.31
C ILE A 872 -36.25 19.05 38.03
N ARG A 873 -36.86 20.10 37.47
CA ARG A 873 -38.12 20.65 37.99
C ARG A 873 -39.30 20.13 37.18
N SER A 874 -40.22 19.42 37.83
CA SER A 874 -41.53 19.05 37.27
C SER A 874 -42.64 19.71 38.08
N GLY A 875 -43.29 20.71 37.48
CA GLY A 875 -44.30 21.52 38.16
C GLY A 875 -43.74 22.32 39.35
N ARG A 876 -44.24 22.04 40.57
CA ARG A 876 -43.74 22.64 41.81
C ARG A 876 -42.63 21.84 42.48
N THR A 877 -42.27 20.68 41.95
CA THR A 877 -41.35 19.73 42.58
C THR A 877 -39.98 19.77 41.89
N VAL A 878 -38.91 19.81 42.68
CA VAL A 878 -37.52 19.66 42.23
C VAL A 878 -37.01 18.30 42.66
N SER A 879 -36.43 17.55 41.73
CA SER A 879 -35.86 16.21 41.92
C SER A 879 -34.42 16.17 41.38
N LEU A 880 -33.55 15.35 41.95
CA LEU A 880 -32.23 15.10 41.37
C LEU A 880 -32.33 14.00 40.31
N GLY A 881 -31.86 14.28 39.09
CA GLY A 881 -31.93 13.35 37.96
C GLY A 881 -30.58 13.19 37.26
N ILE A 882 -30.36 11.99 36.73
CA ILE A 882 -29.21 11.65 35.87
C ILE A 882 -29.72 11.65 34.44
N LEU A 883 -29.13 12.47 33.57
CA LEU A 883 -29.58 12.65 32.18
C LEU A 883 -28.46 12.32 31.20
N HIS A 884 -28.84 11.83 30.02
CA HIS A 884 -27.96 11.50 28.90
C HIS A 884 -28.29 12.43 27.72
N SER A 885 -27.28 13.09 27.14
CA SER A 885 -27.49 13.99 26.00
C SER A 885 -27.76 13.19 24.71
N SER A 886 -28.74 13.60 23.90
CA SER A 886 -29.11 12.93 22.64
C SER A 886 -29.20 13.93 21.48
N PRO A 887 -29.02 13.50 20.22
CA PRO A 887 -28.84 14.40 19.07
C PRO A 887 -30.11 15.11 18.58
N THR A 888 -31.30 14.77 19.09
CA THR A 888 -32.55 15.42 18.67
C THR A 888 -32.91 16.56 19.62
N SER A 889 -32.73 17.81 19.16
CA SER A 889 -33.30 19.09 19.67
C SER A 889 -33.43 19.23 21.19
N LEU A 890 -32.71 20.20 21.80
CA LEU A 890 -32.68 20.59 23.24
C LEU A 890 -34.05 20.65 23.94
N HIS A 891 -34.63 19.48 24.19
CA HIS A 891 -35.78 19.20 25.03
C HIS A 891 -35.34 18.04 25.93
N PHE A 892 -35.10 18.34 27.21
CA PHE A 892 -34.68 17.34 28.18
C PHE A 892 -35.85 16.39 28.47
N LEU A 893 -35.77 15.17 27.93
CA LEU A 893 -36.77 14.13 28.14
C LEU A 893 -36.23 13.15 29.18
N TRP A 894 -36.75 13.20 30.41
CA TRP A 894 -36.49 12.14 31.39
C TRP A 894 -37.21 10.88 30.92
N ASN A 895 -36.46 9.82 30.64
CA ASN A 895 -36.99 8.56 30.13
C ASN A 895 -37.52 7.62 31.24
N GLY A 896 -37.51 8.08 32.51
CA GLY A 896 -38.00 7.30 33.65
C GLY A 896 -37.04 6.23 34.18
N GLY A 897 -35.81 6.13 33.67
CA GLY A 897 -34.91 5.03 34.03
C GLY A 897 -34.29 5.12 35.43
N TYR A 898 -34.11 3.96 36.08
CA TYR A 898 -33.45 3.83 37.38
C TYR A 898 -32.59 2.56 37.46
N VAL A 899 -31.43 2.64 38.10
CA VAL A 899 -30.53 1.48 38.26
C VAL A 899 -30.85 0.76 39.57
N LYS A 900 -31.17 -0.53 39.48
CA LYS A 900 -31.20 -1.47 40.62
C LYS A 900 -29.97 -2.36 40.55
N SER A 901 -29.26 -2.54 41.66
CA SER A 901 -28.14 -3.50 41.78
C SER A 901 -28.32 -4.35 43.04
N HIS A 902 -28.02 -5.64 42.96
CA HIS A 902 -27.89 -6.51 44.13
C HIS A 902 -26.51 -6.34 44.77
N SER A 903 -26.45 -6.28 46.10
CA SER A 903 -25.22 -6.38 46.86
C SER A 903 -25.46 -7.32 48.05
N THR A 904 -24.71 -8.42 48.11
CA THR A 904 -24.70 -9.32 49.27
C THR A 904 -23.84 -8.70 50.38
N ILE A 905 -24.39 -8.58 51.58
CA ILE A 905 -23.59 -8.36 52.79
C ILE A 905 -23.06 -9.73 53.20
N GLN A 906 -21.74 -9.89 53.31
CA GLN A 906 -21.16 -11.13 53.82
C GLN A 906 -21.72 -11.42 55.22
N GLY A 907 -22.50 -12.50 55.33
CA GLY A 907 -22.94 -13.09 56.60
C GLY A 907 -24.43 -13.00 56.95
N THR A 908 -25.32 -12.51 56.06
CA THR A 908 -26.79 -12.51 56.32
C THR A 908 -27.61 -12.85 55.08
N SER A 909 -28.82 -13.40 55.25
CA SER A 909 -29.75 -13.80 54.18
C SER A 909 -30.84 -12.76 53.86
N ASP A 910 -30.70 -11.52 54.34
CA ASP A 910 -31.67 -10.44 54.10
C ASP A 910 -31.14 -9.42 53.08
N SER A 911 -32.03 -8.94 52.21
CA SER A 911 -31.76 -7.90 51.20
C SER A 911 -32.40 -6.57 51.62
N THR A 912 -31.77 -5.43 51.34
CA THR A 912 -32.42 -4.11 51.44
C THR A 912 -32.22 -3.29 50.17
N GLU A 913 -33.30 -2.66 49.72
CA GLU A 913 -33.35 -1.75 48.57
C GLU A 913 -33.05 -0.31 49.03
N ARG A 914 -32.24 0.45 48.29
CA ARG A 914 -32.20 1.92 48.45
C ARG A 914 -32.10 2.64 47.11
N VAL A 915 -33.16 3.38 46.80
CA VAL A 915 -33.16 4.52 45.87
C VAL A 915 -33.43 5.75 46.75
N VAL A 916 -32.59 6.79 46.65
CA VAL A 916 -32.83 8.06 47.36
C VAL A 916 -33.33 9.09 46.36
N VAL A 917 -34.63 9.37 46.39
CA VAL A 917 -35.22 10.50 45.67
C VAL A 917 -35.48 11.61 46.69
N VAL A 918 -34.63 12.65 46.68
CA VAL A 918 -34.86 13.86 47.46
C VAL A 918 -35.74 14.79 46.62
N SER A 919 -36.95 15.08 47.10
CA SER A 919 -37.89 15.99 46.42
C SER A 919 -38.19 17.20 47.30
N VAL A 920 -38.09 18.40 46.72
CA VAL A 920 -38.35 19.66 47.43
C VAL A 920 -39.27 20.57 46.60
N PRO A 921 -40.27 21.25 47.18
CA PRO A 921 -41.10 22.18 46.42
C PRO A 921 -40.42 23.54 46.24
N GLY A 922 -40.09 24.00 45.03
CA GLY A 922 -39.45 25.32 44.82
C GLY A 922 -38.82 25.55 43.44
N SER A 923 -38.36 26.78 43.16
CA SER A 923 -37.76 27.20 41.89
C SER A 923 -36.25 27.39 41.99
N LEU A 924 -35.48 26.31 41.84
CA LEU A 924 -34.01 26.32 41.77
C LEU A 924 -33.54 25.21 40.81
N VAL A 925 -32.69 25.55 39.84
CA VAL A 925 -31.97 24.58 38.99
C VAL A 925 -30.54 25.06 38.81
N GLU A 926 -29.59 24.31 39.35
CA GLU A 926 -28.18 24.35 38.96
C GLU A 926 -27.71 22.89 38.77
N PRO A 927 -27.01 22.56 37.67
CA PRO A 927 -26.46 21.23 37.45
C PRO A 927 -25.21 21.05 38.30
N ILE A 928 -24.98 19.80 38.71
CA ILE A 928 -23.77 19.40 39.41
C ILE A 928 -23.16 18.33 38.54
N ASN A 929 -21.99 18.57 37.96
CA ASN A 929 -21.36 17.62 37.05
C ASN A 929 -20.31 16.78 37.80
N PRO A 930 -20.66 15.63 38.38
CA PRO A 930 -19.68 14.74 38.96
C PRO A 930 -19.00 13.91 37.86
N GLU A 931 -17.69 13.67 37.99
CA GLU A 931 -17.00 12.73 37.10
C GLU A 931 -17.48 11.29 37.39
N PRO A 932 -18.12 10.60 36.42
CA PRO A 932 -18.51 9.22 36.60
C PRO A 932 -17.32 8.28 36.33
N THR A 933 -17.16 7.26 37.15
CA THR A 933 -16.21 6.17 36.89
C THR A 933 -16.93 5.06 36.13
N PHE A 934 -16.48 4.76 34.92
CA PHE A 934 -16.98 3.62 34.15
C PHE A 934 -16.44 2.32 34.73
N ILE A 935 -17.34 1.40 35.07
CA ILE A 935 -17.05 0.10 35.67
C ILE A 935 -17.53 -0.98 34.73
N ARG A 936 -16.61 -1.85 34.32
CA ARG A 936 -16.98 -3.08 33.62
C ARG A 936 -17.66 -4.03 34.61
N LEU A 937 -18.84 -4.51 34.26
CA LEU A 937 -19.57 -5.47 35.10
C LEU A 937 -18.69 -6.72 35.31
N ARG A 938 -18.69 -7.26 36.51
CA ARG A 938 -17.99 -8.52 36.81
C ARG A 938 -18.70 -9.68 36.09
N ASP A 939 -17.94 -10.72 35.74
CA ASP A 939 -18.46 -11.86 34.96
C ASP A 939 -19.61 -12.63 35.65
N ASP A 940 -19.83 -12.41 36.95
CA ASP A 940 -20.93 -12.98 37.75
C ASP A 940 -22.22 -12.14 37.72
N ILE A 941 -22.22 -11.00 37.03
CA ILE A 941 -23.38 -10.11 36.89
C ILE A 941 -23.86 -10.15 35.42
N ASN A 942 -24.98 -10.83 35.18
CA ASN A 942 -25.54 -10.94 33.84
C ASN A 942 -26.27 -9.65 33.44
N SER A 943 -25.77 -8.95 32.42
CA SER A 943 -26.37 -7.70 31.93
C SER A 943 -27.79 -7.87 31.42
N ASP A 944 -28.17 -9.09 31.02
CA ASP A 944 -29.51 -9.41 30.48
C ASP A 944 -30.62 -9.40 31.54
N ASP A 945 -30.26 -9.42 32.84
CA ASP A 945 -31.21 -9.35 33.94
C ASP A 945 -31.61 -7.90 34.31
N PHE A 946 -30.96 -6.90 33.70
CA PHE A 946 -31.27 -5.49 33.89
C PHE A 946 -32.11 -4.97 32.72
N VAL A 947 -33.36 -4.61 32.98
CA VAL A 947 -34.33 -4.18 31.94
C VAL A 947 -33.88 -2.91 31.19
N GLU A 948 -32.97 -2.11 31.76
CA GLU A 948 -32.66 -0.75 31.26
C GLU A 948 -31.18 -0.49 30.91
N ILE A 949 -30.26 -1.45 31.06
CA ILE A 949 -28.86 -1.28 30.60
C ILE A 949 -28.68 -2.01 29.25
N LYS A 950 -29.07 -1.37 28.15
CA LYS A 950 -28.82 -1.89 26.78
C LYS A 950 -27.49 -1.43 26.17
N GLY A 951 -26.45 -1.27 26.99
CA GLY A 951 -25.09 -0.92 26.54
C GLY A 951 -24.08 -1.92 27.10
N GLY A 952 -23.47 -2.73 26.24
CA GLY A 952 -22.70 -3.93 26.58
C GLY A 952 -21.83 -3.88 27.85
N GLN A 953 -22.05 -4.84 28.75
CA GLN A 953 -21.23 -5.23 29.93
C GLN A 953 -20.57 -4.10 30.77
N SER A 954 -21.09 -2.87 30.73
CA SER A 954 -20.47 -1.71 31.37
C SER A 954 -21.53 -0.88 32.10
N THR A 955 -21.22 -0.43 33.31
CA THR A 955 -22.05 0.47 34.13
C THR A 955 -21.20 1.62 34.67
N TRP A 956 -21.78 2.52 35.46
CA TRP A 956 -21.11 3.69 36.02
C TRP A 956 -21.30 3.81 37.54
N GLN A 957 -20.31 4.39 38.22
CA GLN A 957 -20.37 4.73 39.64
C GLN A 957 -20.00 6.21 39.82
N VAL A 958 -20.74 6.90 40.69
CA VAL A 958 -20.42 8.26 41.13
C VAL A 958 -19.78 8.19 42.52
N SER A 959 -18.77 9.03 42.78
CA SER A 959 -18.12 9.04 44.10
C SER A 959 -19.06 9.52 45.20
N GLN A 960 -18.90 8.98 46.41
CA GLN A 960 -19.71 9.38 47.57
C GLN A 960 -19.60 10.89 47.85
N GLY A 961 -18.40 11.47 47.72
CA GLY A 961 -18.19 12.90 47.91
C GLY A 961 -18.94 13.77 46.89
N ALA A 962 -19.09 13.32 45.65
CA ALA A 962 -19.89 13.99 44.64
C ALA A 962 -21.40 13.94 44.96
N LEU A 963 -21.88 12.80 45.47
CA LEU A 963 -23.27 12.65 45.88
C LEU A 963 -23.57 13.47 47.15
N GLU A 964 -22.63 13.52 48.10
CA GLU A 964 -22.71 14.34 49.30
C GLU A 964 -22.69 15.85 48.98
N ALA A 965 -21.83 16.27 48.05
CA ALA A 965 -21.82 17.65 47.55
C ALA A 965 -23.17 18.01 46.88
N ALA A 966 -23.75 17.09 46.11
CA ALA A 966 -25.04 17.29 45.49
C ALA A 966 -26.18 17.43 46.51
N CYS A 967 -26.20 16.56 47.53
CA CYS A 967 -27.13 16.65 48.64
C CYS A 967 -26.92 17.93 49.48
N GLY A 968 -25.67 18.34 49.68
CA GLY A 968 -25.29 19.56 50.40
C GLY A 968 -25.80 20.82 49.70
N LEU A 969 -25.64 20.91 48.38
CA LEU A 969 -26.14 22.03 47.57
C LEU A 969 -27.68 22.09 47.60
N LEU A 970 -28.34 20.92 47.52
CA LEU A 970 -29.79 20.79 47.64
C LEU A 970 -30.30 21.28 49.00
N TRP A 971 -29.56 20.96 50.07
CA TRP A 971 -29.84 21.42 51.42
C TRP A 971 -29.63 22.92 51.59
N GLU A 972 -28.50 23.46 51.13
CA GLU A 972 -28.18 24.89 51.19
C GLU A 972 -29.22 25.74 50.45
N LYS A 973 -29.61 25.30 49.25
CA LYS A 973 -30.66 25.96 48.46
C LYS A 973 -32.05 25.86 49.07
N SER A 974 -32.38 24.76 49.76
CA SER A 974 -33.63 24.64 50.52
C SER A 974 -33.69 25.62 51.70
N LEU A 975 -32.54 25.89 52.33
CA LEU A 975 -32.41 26.90 53.38
C LEU A 975 -32.53 28.32 52.83
N GLU A 976 -31.88 28.64 51.70
CA GLU A 976 -31.98 29.95 51.02
C GLU A 976 -33.41 30.31 50.64
N THR A 977 -34.19 29.33 50.16
CA THR A 977 -35.60 29.56 49.79
C THR A 977 -36.57 29.55 50.97
N SER A 978 -36.07 29.49 52.21
CA SER A 978 -36.88 29.44 53.44
C SER A 978 -37.94 28.32 53.44
N VAL A 979 -37.63 27.20 52.77
CA VAL A 979 -38.49 26.02 52.77
C VAL A 979 -38.27 25.30 54.10
N PRO A 980 -39.31 25.10 54.95
CA PRO A 980 -39.11 24.44 56.23
C PRO A 980 -38.55 23.01 56.02
N PRO A 981 -37.63 22.50 56.87
CA PRO A 981 -37.06 21.16 56.72
C PRO A 981 -38.13 20.04 56.67
N LYS A 982 -39.30 20.30 57.26
CA LYS A 982 -40.47 19.41 57.26
C LYS A 982 -41.15 19.26 55.88
N SER A 983 -40.83 20.15 54.93
CA SER A 983 -41.31 20.10 53.53
C SER A 983 -40.35 19.38 52.59
N MET A 984 -39.14 19.02 53.04
CA MET A 984 -38.32 18.03 52.33
C MET A 984 -38.89 16.65 52.64
N VAL A 985 -39.60 16.08 51.69
CA VAL A 985 -40.16 14.73 51.83
C VAL A 985 -39.07 13.76 51.38
N SER A 986 -38.59 12.91 52.29
CA SER A 986 -38.00 11.63 51.88
C SER A 986 -39.10 10.84 51.22
N VAL A 987 -39.06 10.72 49.89
CA VAL A 987 -40.01 9.87 49.17
C VAL A 987 -39.61 8.42 49.39
N THR A 988 -40.15 7.81 50.45
CA THR A 988 -40.48 6.39 50.47
C THR A 988 -41.68 6.21 49.52
N PRO A 989 -41.69 5.19 48.64
CA PRO A 989 -42.57 5.17 47.47
C PRO A 989 -44.04 5.15 47.91
N SER A 990 -44.81 6.15 47.48
CA SER A 990 -46.23 6.25 47.80
C SER A 990 -47.05 6.63 46.56
N ASP A 991 -47.49 5.59 45.84
CA ASP A 991 -48.91 5.17 45.72
C ASP A 991 -49.10 4.42 44.39
N THR A 992 -48.97 3.09 44.37
CA THR A 992 -49.99 2.08 44.74
C THR A 992 -51.22 1.99 43.81
N LYS A 993 -51.15 2.50 42.58
CA LYS A 993 -52.10 2.09 41.51
C LYS A 993 -51.55 1.32 40.32
N THR A 994 -50.28 0.93 40.35
CA THR A 994 -49.75 -0.14 39.50
C THR A 994 -48.64 -0.89 40.22
N PHE A 995 -49.00 -1.70 41.21
CA PHE A 995 -48.50 -3.07 41.39
C PHE A 995 -49.16 -3.70 42.62
N PRO A 996 -49.84 -4.84 42.49
CA PRO A 996 -49.84 -5.80 43.58
C PRO A 996 -49.20 -7.11 43.12
N TYR A 997 -48.39 -7.70 44.00
CA TYR A 997 -47.97 -9.08 43.86
C TYR A 997 -49.21 -9.98 43.77
N GLN A 998 -49.28 -10.81 42.73
CA GLN A 998 -50.17 -11.96 42.69
C GLN A 998 -49.47 -13.11 43.43
N LEU A 999 -50.05 -13.58 44.54
CA LEU A 999 -49.66 -14.88 45.08
C LEU A 999 -50.18 -15.98 44.15
N ALA A 1000 -49.52 -17.15 44.16
CA ALA A 1000 -49.78 -18.24 43.24
C ALA A 1000 -51.24 -18.77 43.24
N ASP A 1001 -52.08 -18.36 44.20
CA ASP A 1001 -53.50 -18.72 44.34
C ASP A 1001 -54.49 -17.62 43.88
N GLY A 1002 -54.01 -16.48 43.40
CA GLY A 1002 -54.79 -15.57 42.55
C GLY A 1002 -55.74 -14.59 43.24
N MET A 1003 -55.63 -14.33 44.55
CA MET A 1003 -56.42 -13.29 45.22
C MET A 1003 -55.58 -12.06 45.55
N SER A 1004 -56.05 -10.88 45.12
CA SER A 1004 -55.44 -9.57 45.35
C SER A 1004 -56.26 -8.76 46.37
N PHE A 1005 -55.61 -8.25 47.42
CA PHE A 1005 -56.22 -7.34 48.39
C PHE A 1005 -55.57 -5.95 48.31
N PHE A 1006 -56.44 -4.92 48.36
CA PHE A 1006 -56.19 -3.52 48.00
C PHE A 1006 -55.20 -2.78 48.89
#